data_AF-A0ABD3MQV0-F1
#
_entry.id   AF-A0ABD3MQV0-F1
#
_cell.length_a   1.000
_cell.length_b   1.000
_cell.length_c   1.000
_cell.angle_alpha   90.00
_cell.angle_beta   90.00
_cell.angle_gamma   90.00
#
_symmetry.space_group_name_H-M   'P 1'
#
loop_
_entity.id
_entity.type
_entity.pdbx_description
1 polymer ?
#
loop_
_entity_poly.entity_id
_entity_poly.type
_entity_poly.pdbx_seq_one_letter_code
_entity_poly.pdbx_strand_id
1 'polypeptide(L)'
;MVNNSTNTMILASLHAARCTRSWLPVLLLLLGGQKINRLVSGHGYLSSPRSRNLLAYEETVWWPLTENDPAPETCPQCLNKGGTAGACGIAGDRNYDTPKNALGGPMPTMPQATYTQGQDIIVNVTLTAHHKGHFIFSACPVLSAGDIPSLDCFAQHRLIFVEDMIYGANADPNYPERAYIAPMTDPNYVPDYSASNALIEYSFKMQLPQDVYGDLVLIQWYYLTANSCFHDGYLEYNWPEAWVGNTGTSTSHCGEVSPDGGAVPEQFWNCAEVKIIQDPSIIVAPSPTPPVTAPTTTMTTATATTGAVESSTSASVAIPSTTQTTSVLTDISSSSSSSTATHGKTIIGYYASWQWYDRNQKAAPENMDFTKLQRVNFAFFQTDTQGNIWGTDSWADPNVLFGPYNWNPTEGSKEYCSWDSPTERACSHHNYELGLIHLVHAAGAEIYPSIGGWTLSDAFPAMAASATARATFAENCVKLISDYGFDGIDIDWEYPGYAEHSGTTSDRDNFNLLLSDVRAKLDELGAQTGKFYGLTAALPCGPSNIANMDIAHVASTLSELNLMTYDFHGAFSETTGTNAPIYFQGWGEDDFDVHSCVENWMASGVSREKINIGLPFYGRSFAGATGLNQAHSGADQIAWGIDDGTPQYFNIVAQLPYMTSVWDKTTWTQYAYFENGGLVSFDNENAICAKVQYANENNLGGFIIWELSGDLMDDLSTPLLDVTNTKLNNPDFNCGEPGIYPADGGDLPSVIQAPVSSPGSSPTPDTSTSSVSFPSTSTSESSPDGSESAYLQCGGAGSTFNVADSKSLDLSFGYELHRQSGVPLSTALTELKSTMLESIAEQLDCAGTSSAVRRLQSAILEASQVYVKAIESSQPELPQNGEFFR
;
A
#
# COMPACT_ATOMS: atom_id res chain seq x y z
N MET A 1 56.23 38.88 -22.68
CA MET A 1 57.33 38.05 -23.22
C MET A 1 56.71 36.70 -23.56
N VAL A 2 56.54 36.23 -24.80
CA VAL A 2 56.97 36.61 -26.15
C VAL A 2 55.89 36.10 -27.13
N ASN A 3 55.46 37.00 -28.03
CA ASN A 3 54.94 36.86 -29.41
C ASN A 3 54.16 35.61 -29.88
N ASN A 4 52.92 35.76 -30.38
CA ASN A 4 52.43 36.34 -31.67
C ASN A 4 52.31 35.26 -32.76
N SER A 5 51.07 34.97 -33.22
CA SER A 5 50.49 35.39 -34.52
C SER A 5 50.96 34.49 -35.69
N THR A 6 50.20 34.01 -36.68
CA THR A 6 48.91 34.38 -37.32
C THR A 6 48.72 33.41 -38.52
N ASN A 7 47.46 33.24 -38.97
CA ASN A 7 46.94 33.12 -40.36
C ASN A 7 47.70 32.23 -41.38
N THR A 8 47.07 31.44 -42.26
CA THR A 8 46.06 31.85 -43.26
C THR A 8 45.62 30.59 -44.04
N MET A 9 44.34 30.51 -44.42
CA MET A 9 43.80 29.56 -45.41
C MET A 9 44.34 29.82 -46.82
N ILE A 10 44.34 28.81 -47.70
CA ILE A 10 43.78 28.86 -49.08
C ILE A 10 43.75 27.44 -49.72
N LEU A 11 42.63 27.23 -50.42
CA LEU A 11 42.11 26.17 -51.30
C LEU A 11 43.07 25.29 -52.14
N ALA A 12 42.70 24.01 -52.35
CA ALA A 12 42.09 23.52 -53.62
C ALA A 12 41.99 21.96 -53.71
N SER A 13 40.73 21.47 -53.77
CA SER A 13 40.13 20.59 -54.79
C SER A 13 40.66 19.17 -55.15
N LEU A 14 39.73 18.21 -55.00
CA LEU A 14 39.35 17.05 -55.87
C LEU A 14 39.84 15.62 -55.56
N HIS A 15 38.84 14.83 -55.14
CA HIS A 15 38.46 13.47 -55.56
C HIS A 15 39.11 12.20 -54.96
N ALA A 16 38.25 11.52 -54.19
CA ALA A 16 37.85 10.11 -54.28
C ALA A 16 38.61 9.03 -53.47
N ALA A 17 37.77 8.12 -52.96
CA ALA A 17 38.03 6.76 -52.48
C ALA A 17 38.39 6.53 -51.00
N ARG A 18 37.32 6.30 -50.23
CA ARG A 18 37.07 5.19 -49.28
C ARG A 18 38.28 4.50 -48.59
N CYS A 19 38.19 4.58 -47.26
CA CYS A 19 38.31 3.50 -46.28
C CYS A 19 39.67 2.89 -45.90
N THR A 20 39.80 2.75 -44.57
CA THR A 20 40.69 1.92 -43.76
C THR A 20 42.11 2.44 -43.54
N ARG A 21 42.37 2.87 -42.30
CA ARG A 21 43.71 3.09 -41.76
C ARG A 21 43.91 2.14 -40.59
N SER A 22 44.77 1.16 -40.81
CA SER A 22 45.42 0.33 -39.80
C SER A 22 46.68 1.04 -39.27
N TRP A 23 47.43 0.35 -38.41
CA TRP A 23 48.77 0.63 -37.86
C TRP A 23 48.81 1.07 -36.37
N LEU A 24 48.58 0.09 -35.47
CA LEU A 24 49.51 -0.52 -34.48
C LEU A 24 50.59 0.36 -33.77
N PRO A 25 51.19 -0.06 -32.63
CA PRO A 25 50.69 -0.89 -31.50
C PRO A 25 51.31 -0.56 -30.10
N VAL A 26 50.83 -1.31 -29.09
CA VAL A 26 51.44 -1.67 -27.76
C VAL A 26 51.74 -0.56 -26.74
N LEU A 27 50.86 -0.46 -25.73
CA LEU A 27 51.29 -0.53 -24.33
C LEU A 27 50.25 -1.35 -23.53
N LEU A 28 50.67 -2.54 -23.10
CA LEU A 28 49.92 -3.45 -22.23
C LEU A 28 50.01 -2.99 -20.77
N LEU A 29 48.99 -3.38 -19.99
CA LEU A 29 48.93 -3.47 -18.52
C LEU A 29 48.67 -2.17 -17.74
N LEU A 30 47.38 -1.89 -17.56
CA LEU A 30 46.72 -1.73 -16.24
C LEU A 30 45.20 -1.62 -16.47
N LEU A 31 44.60 -2.65 -17.05
CA LEU A 31 43.17 -2.92 -16.83
C LEU A 31 43.07 -3.64 -15.48
N GLY A 32 43.20 -2.87 -14.40
CA GLY A 32 42.71 -3.29 -13.10
C GLY A 32 41.20 -3.35 -13.20
N GLY A 33 40.64 -4.56 -13.14
CA GLY A 33 39.20 -4.79 -13.27
C GLY A 33 38.45 -3.95 -12.25
N GLN A 34 37.71 -2.95 -12.73
CA GLN A 34 36.50 -2.58 -12.02
C GLN A 34 35.51 -3.71 -12.26
N LYS A 35 35.37 -4.57 -11.26
CA LYS A 35 34.20 -5.43 -11.13
C LYS A 35 33.01 -4.50 -11.28
N ILE A 36 32.28 -4.64 -12.39
CA ILE A 36 30.90 -4.18 -12.47
C ILE A 36 30.20 -4.99 -11.39
N ASN A 37 29.98 -4.39 -10.22
CA ASN A 37 29.15 -4.99 -9.19
C ASN A 37 27.75 -5.07 -9.81
N ARG A 38 27.40 -6.23 -10.37
CA ARG A 38 26.01 -6.54 -10.68
C ARG A 38 25.30 -6.52 -9.34
N LEU A 39 24.48 -5.49 -9.11
CA LEU A 39 23.55 -5.46 -8.00
C LEU A 39 22.53 -6.57 -8.28
N VAL A 40 22.74 -7.73 -7.67
CA VAL A 40 21.70 -8.77 -7.57
C VAL A 40 20.62 -8.19 -6.67
N SER A 41 19.33 -8.30 -6.99
CA SER A 41 18.27 -7.91 -6.04
C SER A 41 17.76 -9.15 -5.30
N GLY A 42 17.35 -9.00 -4.05
CA GLY A 42 16.64 -10.04 -3.32
C GLY A 42 15.25 -10.26 -3.93
N HIS A 43 14.78 -11.51 -3.92
CA HIS A 43 13.46 -11.86 -4.42
C HIS A 43 12.78 -12.93 -3.56
N GLY A 44 12.91 -12.88 -2.23
CA GLY A 44 12.16 -13.79 -1.37
C GLY A 44 12.39 -13.64 0.12
N TYR A 45 11.50 -14.27 0.89
CA TYR A 45 11.50 -14.25 2.36
C TYR A 45 10.91 -15.54 2.96
N LEU A 46 11.15 -15.75 4.25
CA LEU A 46 10.54 -16.85 5.01
C LEU A 46 9.18 -16.37 5.53
N SER A 47 8.08 -16.93 4.99
CA SER A 47 6.72 -16.55 5.36
C SER A 47 6.21 -17.27 6.60
N SER A 48 6.76 -18.45 6.93
CA SER A 48 6.47 -19.13 8.20
C SER A 48 7.64 -20.00 8.66
N PRO A 49 8.10 -19.89 9.92
CA PRO A 49 7.88 -18.74 10.81
C PRO A 49 8.37 -17.44 10.14
N ARG A 50 7.67 -16.33 10.34
CA ARG A 50 7.96 -15.06 9.64
C ARG A 50 9.40 -14.61 9.91
N SER A 51 10.14 -14.30 8.85
CA SER A 51 11.47 -13.72 8.99
C SER A 51 11.41 -12.29 9.54
N ARG A 52 12.51 -11.83 10.16
CA ARG A 52 12.62 -10.50 10.79
C ARG A 52 12.26 -9.36 9.84
N ASN A 53 12.60 -9.45 8.57
CA ASN A 53 12.28 -8.44 7.57
C ASN A 53 10.82 -8.49 7.10
N LEU A 54 10.21 -9.67 7.03
CA LEU A 54 8.78 -9.83 6.75
C LEU A 54 7.98 -9.34 7.95
N LEU A 55 8.40 -9.69 9.16
CA LEU A 55 7.84 -9.16 10.40
C LEU A 55 7.96 -7.63 10.45
N ALA A 56 9.12 -7.08 10.08
CA ALA A 56 9.30 -5.63 10.00
C ALA A 56 8.48 -4.96 8.90
N TYR A 57 8.07 -5.70 7.86
CA TYR A 57 7.22 -5.22 6.77
C TYR A 57 5.74 -5.26 7.17
N GLU A 58 5.27 -6.41 7.65
CA GLU A 58 3.88 -6.65 8.05
C GLU A 58 3.48 -5.91 9.32
N GLU A 59 4.39 -5.80 10.29
CA GLU A 59 4.16 -5.09 11.56
C GLU A 59 4.70 -3.65 11.50
N THR A 60 4.80 -3.08 10.30
CA THR A 60 5.24 -1.70 10.12
C THR A 60 4.26 -0.75 10.82
N VAL A 61 4.75 -0.04 11.83
CA VAL A 61 4.04 1.07 12.47
C VAL A 61 4.77 2.35 12.10
N TRP A 62 4.08 3.29 11.46
CA TRP A 62 4.65 4.59 11.08
C TRP A 62 4.44 5.66 12.14
N TRP A 63 3.37 5.56 12.92
CA TRP A 63 3.12 6.39 14.10
C TRP A 63 1.94 5.83 14.94
N PRO A 64 1.94 5.96 16.28
CA PRO A 64 3.06 6.39 17.12
C PRO A 64 4.11 5.28 17.24
N LEU A 65 5.38 5.64 17.06
CA LEU A 65 6.48 4.69 17.17
C LEU A 65 6.76 4.36 18.63
N THR A 66 6.78 3.07 18.95
CA THR A 66 7.19 2.58 20.27
C THR A 66 8.52 1.84 20.18
N GLU A 67 9.12 1.57 21.33
CA GLU A 67 10.33 0.73 21.41
C GLU A 67 10.07 -0.74 21.04
N ASN A 68 8.80 -1.15 20.94
CA ASN A 68 8.38 -2.50 20.60
C ASN A 68 8.06 -2.70 19.12
N ASP A 69 7.98 -1.63 18.33
CA ASP A 69 7.64 -1.72 16.91
C ASP A 69 8.91 -1.91 16.08
N PRO A 70 8.93 -2.78 15.07
CA PRO A 70 10.08 -2.94 14.21
C PRO A 70 10.32 -1.71 13.35
N ALA A 71 11.58 -1.44 13.01
CA ALA A 71 11.91 -0.39 12.05
C ALA A 71 11.20 -0.69 10.69
N PRO A 72 10.33 0.22 10.19
CA PRO A 72 9.45 -0.02 9.04
C PRO A 72 10.16 -0.62 7.83
N GLU A 73 9.87 -1.82 7.36
CA GLU A 73 10.46 -2.40 6.14
C GLU A 73 9.54 -2.23 4.93
N THR A 74 10.09 -1.95 3.74
CA THR A 74 9.30 -1.72 2.52
C THR A 74 9.55 -2.77 1.44
N CYS A 75 10.61 -3.57 1.57
CA CYS A 75 10.94 -4.64 0.65
C CYS A 75 11.41 -5.90 1.39
N PRO A 76 10.48 -6.69 1.98
CA PRO A 76 10.82 -7.93 2.67
C PRO A 76 11.47 -8.97 1.74
N GLN A 77 11.31 -8.84 0.43
CA GLN A 77 11.96 -9.71 -0.56
C GLN A 77 13.40 -9.28 -0.89
N CYS A 78 13.83 -8.05 -0.60
CA CYS A 78 15.07 -7.45 -1.13
C CYS A 78 16.39 -7.97 -0.51
N LEU A 79 16.33 -8.94 0.40
CA LEU A 79 17.46 -9.34 1.22
C LEU A 79 18.42 -10.29 0.47
N ASN A 80 19.53 -9.75 -0.03
CA ASN A 80 20.46 -10.41 -0.96
C ASN A 80 21.92 -10.50 -0.48
N LYS A 81 22.24 -9.91 0.67
CA LYS A 81 23.62 -9.85 1.18
C LYS A 81 23.68 -10.44 2.57
N GLY A 82 24.40 -11.54 2.73
CA GLY A 82 24.48 -12.25 4.02
C GLY A 82 25.82 -12.94 4.22
N GLY A 83 25.85 -14.08 4.92
CA GLY A 83 27.09 -14.79 5.24
C GLY A 83 28.06 -13.92 6.04
N THR A 84 29.26 -13.69 5.51
CA THR A 84 30.30 -12.88 6.18
C THR A 84 29.94 -11.39 6.30
N ALA A 85 28.93 -10.91 5.56
CA ALA A 85 28.41 -9.55 5.70
C ALA A 85 27.36 -9.43 6.81
N GLY A 86 26.58 -10.49 7.05
CA GLY A 86 25.58 -10.59 8.12
C GLY A 86 24.88 -11.96 8.11
N ALA A 87 24.64 -12.57 9.26
CA ALA A 87 24.07 -13.91 9.36
C ALA A 87 22.58 -13.99 8.93
N CYS A 88 21.80 -12.99 9.28
CA CYS A 88 20.39 -12.80 8.92
C CYS A 88 20.22 -11.82 7.74
N GLY A 89 21.36 -11.34 7.25
CA GLY A 89 21.55 -10.53 6.06
C GLY A 89 21.13 -9.06 6.15
N ILE A 90 21.45 -8.35 5.07
CA ILE A 90 21.47 -6.90 4.95
C ILE A 90 20.68 -6.49 3.71
N ALA A 91 19.81 -5.50 3.87
CA ALA A 91 19.09 -4.84 2.78
C ALA A 91 19.32 -3.32 2.89
N GLY A 92 20.01 -2.73 1.91
CA GLY A 92 20.38 -1.30 1.97
C GLY A 92 21.23 -0.97 3.20
N ASP A 93 20.74 -0.09 4.05
CA ASP A 93 21.34 0.32 5.32
C ASP A 93 20.87 -0.51 6.54
N ARG A 94 19.99 -1.50 6.31
CA ARG A 94 19.39 -2.33 7.35
C ARG A 94 20.17 -3.61 7.55
N ASN A 95 20.48 -3.91 8.81
CA ASN A 95 21.14 -5.14 9.20
C ASN A 95 20.21 -5.97 10.10
N TYR A 96 19.75 -7.10 9.58
CA TYR A 96 18.83 -7.99 10.30
C TYR A 96 19.51 -8.92 11.28
N ASP A 97 20.83 -8.86 11.41
CA ASP A 97 21.53 -9.43 12.55
C ASP A 97 21.12 -8.73 13.86
N THR A 98 21.02 -7.40 13.79
CA THR A 98 20.62 -6.51 14.87
C THR A 98 19.45 -5.63 14.40
N PRO A 99 18.25 -6.20 14.24
CA PRO A 99 17.09 -5.42 13.81
C PRO A 99 16.86 -4.27 14.77
N LYS A 100 16.53 -3.11 14.21
CA LYS A 100 16.19 -1.92 14.99
C LYS A 100 14.68 -1.89 15.24
N ASN A 101 14.29 -1.32 16.36
CA ASN A 101 12.92 -0.84 16.55
C ASN A 101 12.72 0.47 15.79
N ALA A 102 11.47 0.92 15.70
CA ALA A 102 11.08 2.11 14.95
C ALA A 102 11.69 3.41 15.50
N LEU A 103 12.10 3.44 16.78
CA LEU A 103 12.83 4.55 17.40
C LEU A 103 14.36 4.50 17.15
N GLY A 104 14.84 3.52 16.39
CA GLY A 104 16.26 3.32 16.07
C GLY A 104 17.08 2.61 17.15
N GLY A 105 16.45 2.15 18.23
CA GLY A 105 17.02 1.30 19.27
C GLY A 105 17.01 -0.19 18.92
N PRO A 106 17.51 -1.08 19.80
CA PRO A 106 17.46 -2.53 19.56
C PRO A 106 16.02 -3.06 19.61
N MET A 107 15.64 -3.88 18.64
CA MET A 107 14.33 -4.51 18.61
C MET A 107 14.16 -5.53 19.74
N PRO A 108 13.04 -5.53 20.50
CA PRO A 108 12.71 -6.61 21.42
C PRO A 108 12.58 -7.95 20.69
N THR A 109 12.87 -9.03 21.40
CA THR A 109 12.74 -10.38 20.84
C THR A 109 11.27 -10.71 20.60
N MET A 110 10.92 -11.13 19.39
CA MET A 110 9.56 -11.48 18.99
C MET A 110 9.51 -12.89 18.39
N PRO A 111 9.54 -13.96 19.21
CA PRO A 111 9.42 -15.32 18.72
C PRO A 111 8.11 -15.56 17.97
N GLN A 112 8.20 -15.98 16.72
CA GLN A 112 7.07 -16.23 15.81
C GLN A 112 6.43 -17.61 16.02
N ALA A 113 7.14 -18.53 16.67
CA ALA A 113 6.65 -19.85 16.99
C ALA A 113 7.37 -20.43 18.21
N THR A 114 6.72 -21.41 18.85
CA THR A 114 7.34 -22.24 19.88
C THR A 114 7.34 -23.69 19.41
N TYR A 115 8.52 -24.29 19.37
CA TYR A 115 8.74 -25.67 18.98
C TYR A 115 9.35 -26.48 20.12
N THR A 116 9.39 -27.79 19.94
CA THR A 116 10.19 -28.70 20.78
C THR A 116 11.44 -29.14 20.04
N GLN A 117 12.54 -29.35 20.76
CA GLN A 117 13.79 -29.88 20.23
C GLN A 117 13.53 -31.15 19.40
N GLY A 118 14.12 -31.24 18.21
CA GLY A 118 13.93 -32.41 17.33
C GLY A 118 12.59 -32.49 16.61
N GLN A 119 11.67 -31.53 16.79
CA GLN A 119 10.36 -31.51 16.14
C GLN A 119 10.49 -31.35 14.63
N ASP A 120 9.62 -32.04 13.88
CA ASP A 120 9.37 -31.72 12.48
C ASP A 120 8.47 -30.47 12.40
N ILE A 121 9.01 -29.40 11.82
CA ILE A 121 8.33 -28.13 11.63
C ILE A 121 7.97 -27.92 10.17
N ILE A 122 6.97 -27.09 9.91
CA ILE A 122 6.65 -26.62 8.56
C ILE A 122 7.32 -25.26 8.40
N VAL A 123 8.06 -25.09 7.31
CA VAL A 123 8.61 -23.81 6.87
C VAL A 123 8.02 -23.43 5.53
N ASN A 124 7.49 -22.20 5.44
CA ASN A 124 6.93 -21.65 4.20
C ASN A 124 7.83 -20.54 3.69
N VAL A 125 8.08 -20.54 2.38
CA VAL A 125 8.95 -19.57 1.70
C VAL A 125 8.19 -18.98 0.52
N THR A 126 8.24 -17.65 0.41
CA THR A 126 7.69 -16.92 -0.73
C THR A 126 8.84 -16.35 -1.57
N LEU A 127 8.85 -16.63 -2.87
CA LEU A 127 9.74 -15.99 -3.83
C LEU A 127 8.96 -15.08 -4.79
N THR A 128 9.50 -13.90 -5.11
CA THR A 128 8.92 -12.97 -6.09
C THR A 128 9.52 -13.15 -7.49
N ALA A 129 10.55 -13.99 -7.61
CA ALA A 129 11.12 -14.40 -8.89
C ALA A 129 11.42 -15.89 -8.84
N HIS A 130 11.04 -16.62 -9.89
CA HIS A 130 11.46 -18.01 -10.01
C HIS A 130 12.95 -18.06 -10.33
N HIS A 131 13.68 -18.72 -9.44
CA HIS A 131 15.03 -19.15 -9.67
C HIS A 131 15.08 -20.66 -9.44
N LYS A 132 16.06 -21.32 -10.03
CA LYS A 132 16.44 -22.70 -9.69
C LYS A 132 17.36 -22.67 -8.48
N GLY A 133 17.47 -23.77 -7.76
CA GLY A 133 18.33 -23.83 -6.58
C GLY A 133 17.82 -24.78 -5.52
N HIS A 134 18.19 -24.48 -4.28
CA HIS A 134 17.71 -25.14 -3.08
C HIS A 134 17.82 -24.21 -1.88
N PHE A 135 16.97 -24.43 -0.88
CA PHE A 135 17.08 -23.78 0.42
C PHE A 135 17.84 -24.67 1.40
N ILE A 136 18.54 -24.02 2.32
CA ILE A 136 19.09 -24.62 3.54
C ILE A 136 18.54 -23.82 4.71
N PHE A 137 18.04 -24.53 5.72
CA PHE A 137 17.58 -23.92 6.96
C PHE A 137 18.48 -24.36 8.11
N SER A 138 18.77 -23.47 9.03
CA SER A 138 19.59 -23.76 10.21
C SER A 138 19.02 -23.12 11.47
N ALA A 139 19.16 -23.76 12.62
CA ALA A 139 18.67 -23.25 13.90
C ALA A 139 19.83 -23.03 14.87
N CYS A 140 19.97 -21.82 15.43
CA CYS A 140 20.99 -21.53 16.44
C CYS A 140 20.48 -20.71 17.61
N PRO A 141 20.79 -21.13 18.86
CA PRO A 141 20.36 -20.40 20.04
C PRO A 141 21.16 -19.10 20.19
N VAL A 142 20.48 -18.04 20.61
CA VAL A 142 21.13 -16.77 20.99
C VAL A 142 21.49 -16.87 22.47
N LEU A 143 22.79 -16.87 22.77
CA LEU A 143 23.30 -17.17 24.11
C LEU A 143 23.28 -15.94 25.05
N SER A 144 23.37 -14.72 24.51
CA SER A 144 23.25 -13.47 25.26
C SER A 144 22.42 -12.46 24.47
N ALA A 145 21.71 -11.58 25.17
CA ALA A 145 20.91 -10.53 24.53
C ALA A 145 21.79 -9.61 23.65
N GLY A 146 21.44 -9.48 22.38
CA GLY A 146 22.19 -8.70 21.39
C GLY A 146 23.31 -9.47 20.67
N ASP A 147 23.57 -10.74 21.03
CA ASP A 147 24.51 -11.58 20.30
C ASP A 147 23.87 -12.12 19.00
N ILE A 148 24.71 -12.34 17.99
CA ILE A 148 24.33 -12.98 16.73
C ILE A 148 25.06 -14.33 16.67
N PRO A 149 24.36 -15.45 16.45
CA PRO A 149 25.02 -16.74 16.29
C PRO A 149 26.03 -16.74 15.14
N SER A 150 27.15 -17.41 15.31
CA SER A 150 28.18 -17.51 14.26
C SER A 150 27.68 -18.34 13.07
N LEU A 151 28.23 -18.08 11.87
CA LEU A 151 27.97 -18.94 10.70
C LEU A 151 28.37 -20.40 10.94
N ASP A 152 29.40 -20.64 11.77
CA ASP A 152 29.80 -21.98 12.18
C ASP A 152 28.71 -22.67 13.01
N CYS A 153 27.99 -21.93 13.86
CA CYS A 153 26.84 -22.47 14.57
C CYS A 153 25.78 -22.90 13.55
N PHE A 154 25.39 -22.02 12.62
CA PHE A 154 24.34 -22.37 11.65
C PHE A 154 24.75 -23.55 10.75
N ALA A 155 26.03 -23.62 10.37
CA ALA A 155 26.57 -24.74 9.60
C ALA A 155 26.52 -26.08 10.37
N GLN A 156 26.69 -26.07 11.69
CA GLN A 156 26.63 -27.27 12.54
C GLN A 156 25.19 -27.72 12.82
N HIS A 157 24.23 -26.80 12.82
CA HIS A 157 22.85 -27.04 13.24
C HIS A 157 21.85 -26.85 12.09
N ARG A 158 22.11 -27.50 10.96
CA ARG A 158 21.18 -27.51 9.81
C ARG A 158 19.95 -28.36 10.11
N LEU A 159 18.79 -27.90 9.68
CA LEU A 159 17.57 -28.69 9.67
C LEU A 159 17.66 -29.74 8.57
N ILE A 160 16.99 -30.87 8.79
CA ILE A 160 16.95 -31.98 7.82
C ILE A 160 15.65 -31.91 7.04
N PHE A 161 15.73 -31.98 5.72
CA PHE A 161 14.56 -32.03 4.84
C PHE A 161 13.80 -33.34 5.07
N VAL A 162 12.49 -33.24 5.31
CA VAL A 162 11.60 -34.38 5.52
C VAL A 162 10.70 -34.58 4.31
N GLU A 163 10.01 -33.52 3.88
CA GLU A 163 8.99 -33.59 2.84
C GLU A 163 8.79 -32.22 2.17
N ASP A 164 8.58 -32.21 0.87
CA ASP A 164 8.05 -31.06 0.13
C ASP A 164 6.54 -31.27 0.00
N MET A 165 5.79 -30.37 0.63
CA MET A 165 4.35 -30.49 0.84
C MET A 165 3.55 -30.05 -0.39
N ILE A 166 4.18 -29.35 -1.34
CA ILE A 166 3.50 -28.75 -2.51
C ILE A 166 3.92 -29.45 -3.80
N TYR A 167 5.22 -29.55 -4.06
CA TYR A 167 5.73 -29.98 -5.37
C TYR A 167 6.38 -31.37 -5.36
N GLY A 168 6.60 -31.95 -4.18
CA GLY A 168 7.08 -33.31 -4.02
C GLY A 168 8.56 -33.53 -4.37
N ALA A 169 9.44 -32.57 -4.07
CA ALA A 169 10.89 -32.79 -4.05
C ALA A 169 11.27 -34.06 -3.27
N ASN A 170 12.21 -34.85 -3.81
CA ASN A 170 12.75 -36.03 -3.15
C ASN A 170 13.76 -35.65 -2.05
N ALA A 171 13.89 -36.44 -0.99
CA ALA A 171 15.00 -36.26 -0.06
C ALA A 171 16.34 -36.60 -0.72
N ASP A 172 17.38 -35.79 -0.49
CA ASP A 172 18.74 -36.02 -1.00
C ASP A 172 19.58 -36.75 0.05
N PRO A 173 19.97 -38.03 -0.17
CA PRO A 173 20.75 -38.77 0.81
C PRO A 173 22.18 -38.26 0.98
N ASN A 174 22.72 -37.52 0.00
CA ASN A 174 24.07 -36.97 0.06
C ASN A 174 24.09 -35.57 0.68
N TYR A 175 22.97 -34.84 0.58
CA TYR A 175 22.79 -33.50 1.12
C TYR A 175 21.42 -33.37 1.81
N PRO A 176 21.22 -34.06 2.95
CA PRO A 176 19.92 -34.20 3.60
C PRO A 176 19.31 -32.90 4.11
N GLU A 177 20.08 -31.81 4.17
CA GLU A 177 19.63 -30.47 4.55
C GLU A 177 18.95 -29.68 3.43
N ARG A 178 19.03 -30.12 2.17
CA ARG A 178 18.64 -29.31 1.01
C ARG A 178 17.17 -29.51 0.66
N ALA A 179 16.41 -28.41 0.68
CA ALA A 179 15.06 -28.36 0.15
C ALA A 179 15.11 -27.82 -1.29
N TYR A 180 15.04 -28.71 -2.28
CA TYR A 180 15.10 -28.35 -3.69
C TYR A 180 13.77 -27.76 -4.18
N ILE A 181 13.85 -26.77 -5.05
CA ILE A 181 12.67 -26.10 -5.59
C ILE A 181 12.27 -26.65 -6.96
N ALA A 182 10.96 -26.69 -7.20
CA ALA A 182 10.38 -27.20 -8.42
C ALA A 182 10.74 -26.34 -9.64
N PRO A 183 10.88 -26.93 -10.84
CA PRO A 183 11.02 -26.16 -12.07
C PRO A 183 9.72 -25.42 -12.41
N MET A 184 9.80 -24.27 -13.11
CA MET A 184 8.62 -23.49 -13.55
C MET A 184 7.62 -24.28 -14.41
N THR A 185 8.04 -25.43 -14.95
CA THR A 185 7.22 -26.29 -15.80
C THR A 185 6.42 -27.32 -15.02
N ASP A 186 6.57 -27.39 -13.69
CA ASP A 186 5.78 -28.30 -12.87
C ASP A 186 4.28 -27.98 -13.01
N PRO A 187 3.39 -28.95 -13.22
CA PRO A 187 1.97 -28.68 -13.42
C PRO A 187 1.26 -28.12 -12.18
N ASN A 188 1.84 -28.28 -10.98
CA ASN A 188 1.35 -27.66 -9.74
C ASN A 188 1.95 -26.25 -9.54
N TYR A 189 2.91 -25.85 -10.38
CA TYR A 189 3.37 -24.47 -10.43
C TYR A 189 2.30 -23.62 -11.11
N VAL A 190 1.76 -22.65 -10.36
CA VAL A 190 0.76 -21.70 -10.85
C VAL A 190 1.43 -20.34 -11.02
N PRO A 191 1.91 -20.00 -12.21
CA PRO A 191 2.40 -18.66 -12.42
C PRO A 191 1.22 -17.74 -12.69
N ASP A 192 0.87 -16.91 -11.72
CA ASP A 192 -0.01 -15.79 -11.96
C ASP A 192 0.76 -14.70 -12.72
N TYR A 193 0.72 -14.78 -14.05
CA TYR A 193 1.31 -13.79 -14.95
C TYR A 193 0.38 -12.61 -15.27
N SER A 194 -0.77 -12.51 -14.60
CA SER A 194 -1.70 -11.39 -14.78
C SER A 194 -1.43 -10.21 -13.85
N ALA A 195 -0.64 -10.43 -12.80
CA ALA A 195 -0.09 -9.41 -11.90
C ALA A 195 1.43 -9.28 -12.11
N SER A 196 1.96 -8.06 -12.03
CA SER A 196 3.40 -7.76 -12.11
C SER A 196 4.25 -8.32 -10.95
N ASN A 197 3.69 -9.17 -10.08
CA ASN A 197 4.32 -9.76 -8.89
C ASN A 197 3.86 -11.21 -8.66
N ALA A 198 4.27 -12.16 -9.50
CA ALA A 198 3.98 -13.58 -9.26
C ALA A 198 4.67 -14.06 -7.97
N LEU A 199 3.90 -14.26 -6.89
CA LEU A 199 4.38 -14.87 -5.66
C LEU A 199 4.42 -16.39 -5.82
N ILE A 200 5.57 -16.98 -5.55
CA ILE A 200 5.80 -18.42 -5.66
C ILE A 200 5.99 -18.95 -4.25
N GLU A 201 5.01 -19.74 -3.82
CA GLU A 201 5.00 -20.35 -2.50
C GLU A 201 5.65 -21.73 -2.52
N TYR A 202 6.46 -22.00 -1.51
CA TYR A 202 7.02 -23.31 -1.19
C TYR A 202 6.71 -23.64 0.26
N SER A 203 6.39 -24.91 0.54
CA SER A 203 6.16 -25.39 1.90
C SER A 203 6.92 -26.69 2.12
N PHE A 204 7.84 -26.67 3.07
CA PHE A 204 8.70 -27.79 3.39
C PHE A 204 8.50 -28.22 4.83
N LYS A 205 8.41 -29.52 5.05
CA LYS A 205 8.55 -30.12 6.37
C LYS A 205 10.04 -30.36 6.63
N MET A 206 10.54 -29.78 7.71
CA MET A 206 11.95 -29.78 8.10
C MET A 206 12.09 -30.24 9.55
N GLN A 207 13.05 -31.12 9.84
CA GLN A 207 13.31 -31.59 11.20
C GLN A 207 14.35 -30.70 11.90
N LEU A 208 14.00 -30.22 13.10
CA LEU A 208 14.90 -29.45 13.95
C LEU A 208 16.08 -30.30 14.48
N PRO A 209 17.25 -29.69 14.70
CA PRO A 209 18.36 -30.37 15.37
C PRO A 209 17.98 -30.87 16.77
N GLN A 210 18.51 -32.03 17.12
CA GLN A 210 18.24 -32.71 18.39
C GLN A 210 19.03 -32.13 19.56
N ASP A 211 19.89 -31.14 19.36
CA ASP A 211 20.79 -30.52 20.35
C ASP A 211 20.60 -29.00 20.49
N VAL A 212 19.63 -28.42 19.78
CA VAL A 212 19.33 -26.98 19.82
C VAL A 212 18.06 -26.72 20.62
N TYR A 213 18.14 -25.84 21.62
CA TYR A 213 17.02 -25.34 22.41
C TYR A 213 17.37 -23.96 23.02
N GLY A 214 16.35 -23.17 23.35
CA GLY A 214 16.52 -21.84 23.94
C GLY A 214 15.26 -20.99 23.87
N ASP A 215 15.23 -19.93 24.70
CA ASP A 215 14.12 -18.96 24.69
C ASP A 215 14.13 -18.05 23.44
N LEU A 216 15.31 -17.83 22.86
CA LEU A 216 15.49 -17.22 21.54
C LEU A 216 16.42 -18.09 20.70
N VAL A 217 15.89 -18.63 19.61
CA VAL A 217 16.61 -19.36 18.57
C VAL A 217 16.34 -18.68 17.25
N LEU A 218 17.38 -18.46 16.45
CA LEU A 218 17.23 -17.95 15.08
C LEU A 218 17.15 -19.13 14.13
N ILE A 219 16.10 -19.18 13.31
CA ILE A 219 16.04 -20.04 12.12
C ILE A 219 16.55 -19.22 10.95
N GLN A 220 17.78 -19.50 10.50
CA GLN A 220 18.36 -18.91 9.31
C GLN A 220 17.77 -19.58 8.07
N TRP A 221 17.26 -18.75 7.16
CA TRP A 221 16.94 -19.12 5.78
C TRP A 221 18.13 -18.77 4.90
N TYR A 222 18.63 -19.73 4.13
CA TYR A 222 19.72 -19.53 3.18
C TYR A 222 19.33 -20.12 1.83
N TYR A 223 19.14 -19.27 0.84
CA TYR A 223 18.77 -19.67 -0.51
C TYR A 223 19.96 -19.55 -1.46
N LEU A 224 20.33 -20.66 -2.11
CA LEU A 224 21.37 -20.69 -3.14
C LEU A 224 20.73 -20.97 -4.50
N THR A 225 20.89 -20.04 -5.42
CA THR A 225 20.39 -20.22 -6.79
C THR A 225 21.28 -21.13 -7.62
N ALA A 226 20.71 -21.72 -8.67
CA ALA A 226 21.39 -22.62 -9.61
C ALA A 226 21.14 -22.25 -11.10
N ASN A 227 20.67 -21.02 -11.35
CA ASN A 227 20.39 -20.54 -12.71
C ASN A 227 21.68 -20.36 -13.52
N SER A 228 22.68 -19.76 -12.88
CA SER A 228 23.93 -19.33 -13.53
C SER A 228 25.01 -20.41 -13.52
N CYS A 229 24.99 -21.32 -12.54
CA CYS A 229 25.90 -22.45 -12.37
C CYS A 229 25.24 -23.53 -11.49
N PHE A 230 25.74 -24.76 -11.51
CA PHE A 230 25.24 -25.83 -10.63
C PHE A 230 26.18 -26.08 -9.44
N HIS A 231 25.62 -26.56 -8.34
CA HIS A 231 26.32 -26.89 -7.09
C HIS A 231 26.73 -28.37 -7.05
N ASP A 232 27.68 -28.70 -6.17
CA ASP A 232 28.06 -30.09 -5.90
C ASP A 232 26.82 -30.91 -5.51
N GLY A 233 26.63 -32.08 -6.13
CA GLY A 233 25.49 -32.98 -5.88
C GLY A 233 24.24 -32.69 -6.71
N TYR A 234 24.13 -31.52 -7.35
CA TYR A 234 22.91 -31.10 -8.04
C TYR A 234 22.63 -31.94 -9.30
N LEU A 235 23.68 -32.45 -9.97
CA LEU A 235 23.56 -33.32 -11.14
C LEU A 235 23.25 -34.77 -10.75
N GLU A 236 23.70 -35.18 -9.56
CA GLU A 236 23.53 -36.51 -8.98
C GLU A 236 22.22 -36.65 -8.20
N TYR A 237 21.55 -35.53 -7.88
CA TYR A 237 20.29 -35.53 -7.17
C TYR A 237 19.22 -36.30 -7.95
N ASN A 238 18.51 -37.17 -7.22
CA ASN A 238 17.44 -37.98 -7.76
C ASN A 238 16.19 -37.11 -7.93
N TRP A 239 16.13 -36.36 -9.03
CA TRP A 239 15.00 -35.49 -9.36
C TRP A 239 13.67 -36.27 -9.41
N PRO A 240 12.56 -35.69 -8.92
CA PRO A 240 11.23 -36.25 -9.14
C PRO A 240 10.98 -36.52 -10.63
N GLU A 241 10.31 -37.63 -10.97
CA GLU A 241 10.11 -38.06 -12.36
C GLU A 241 9.44 -36.96 -13.22
N ALA A 242 8.52 -36.20 -12.62
CA ALA A 242 7.84 -35.06 -13.25
C ALA A 242 8.77 -33.87 -13.57
N TRP A 243 9.94 -33.78 -12.93
CA TRP A 243 10.88 -32.66 -13.10
C TRP A 243 11.98 -32.98 -14.13
N VAL A 244 12.12 -34.25 -14.52
CA VAL A 244 13.18 -34.75 -15.39
C VAL A 244 13.12 -34.06 -16.76
N GLY A 245 14.21 -33.40 -17.16
CA GLY A 245 14.35 -32.70 -18.44
C GLY A 245 14.16 -31.18 -18.38
N ASN A 246 13.52 -30.65 -17.33
CA ASN A 246 13.33 -29.20 -17.11
C ASN A 246 14.18 -28.62 -15.98
N THR A 247 15.06 -29.43 -15.39
CA THR A 247 16.07 -28.99 -14.40
C THR A 247 17.07 -28.02 -15.02
N GLY A 248 17.38 -28.14 -16.32
CA GLY A 248 18.01 -27.14 -17.20
C GLY A 248 19.09 -26.26 -16.57
N THR A 249 20.05 -26.86 -15.87
CA THR A 249 21.15 -26.12 -15.23
C THR A 249 22.11 -25.55 -16.27
N SER A 250 22.77 -24.46 -15.94
CA SER A 250 23.98 -24.01 -16.66
C SER A 250 25.00 -25.16 -16.81
N THR A 251 25.85 -25.12 -17.84
CA THR A 251 26.85 -26.17 -18.10
C THR A 251 28.11 -26.05 -17.22
N SER A 252 28.21 -25.05 -16.35
CA SER A 252 29.38 -24.78 -15.51
C SER A 252 29.09 -24.94 -14.02
N HIS A 253 30.01 -25.58 -13.30
CA HIS A 253 29.98 -25.73 -11.85
C HIS A 253 30.27 -24.40 -11.15
N CYS A 254 29.62 -24.11 -10.01
CA CYS A 254 29.78 -22.85 -9.28
C CYS A 254 31.17 -22.67 -8.65
N GLY A 255 31.89 -23.75 -8.37
CA GLY A 255 33.21 -23.68 -7.72
C GLY A 255 33.11 -23.12 -6.30
N GLU A 256 34.08 -22.28 -5.90
CA GLU A 256 34.02 -21.60 -4.61
C GLU A 256 32.99 -20.47 -4.66
N VAL A 257 31.93 -20.64 -3.87
CA VAL A 257 30.80 -19.69 -3.77
C VAL A 257 31.22 -18.48 -2.93
N SER A 258 30.79 -17.27 -3.32
CA SER A 258 31.13 -16.05 -2.57
C SER A 258 30.61 -16.15 -1.13
N PRO A 259 31.42 -15.76 -0.12
CA PRO A 259 31.06 -15.87 1.28
C PRO A 259 30.07 -14.79 1.75
N ASP A 260 29.68 -13.85 0.88
CA ASP A 260 28.80 -12.72 1.20
C ASP A 260 27.62 -12.54 0.22
N GLY A 261 27.48 -13.42 -0.77
CA GLY A 261 26.43 -13.33 -1.80
C GLY A 261 26.71 -12.35 -2.93
N GLY A 262 27.83 -11.62 -2.91
CA GLY A 262 28.15 -10.57 -3.88
C GLY A 262 28.64 -11.06 -5.25
N ALA A 263 28.53 -12.35 -5.55
CA ALA A 263 28.96 -12.94 -6.81
C ALA A 263 28.01 -14.06 -7.26
N VAL A 264 28.26 -14.63 -8.44
CA VAL A 264 27.51 -15.78 -8.97
C VAL A 264 27.87 -17.05 -8.19
N PRO A 265 26.92 -17.92 -7.81
CA PRO A 265 25.47 -17.79 -7.99
C PRO A 265 24.84 -16.80 -6.99
N GLU A 266 23.67 -16.25 -7.34
CA GLU A 266 22.90 -15.40 -6.43
C GLU A 266 22.57 -16.17 -5.13
N GLN A 267 22.69 -15.49 -4.00
CA GLN A 267 22.46 -16.04 -2.66
C GLN A 267 21.64 -15.07 -1.82
N PHE A 268 20.77 -15.59 -0.95
CA PHE A 268 19.88 -14.79 -0.11
C PHE A 268 19.84 -15.33 1.32
N TRP A 269 19.77 -14.45 2.30
CA TRP A 269 19.77 -14.80 3.73
C TRP A 269 18.62 -14.15 4.46
N ASN A 270 18.17 -14.78 5.54
CA ASN A 270 17.19 -14.20 6.44
C ASN A 270 17.20 -14.94 7.77
N CYS A 271 16.53 -14.41 8.79
CA CYS A 271 16.29 -15.15 10.02
C CYS A 271 14.87 -14.94 10.53
N ALA A 272 14.26 -16.00 11.07
CA ALA A 272 13.09 -15.91 11.94
C ALA A 272 13.47 -16.15 13.40
N GLU A 273 12.79 -15.47 14.32
CA GLU A 273 12.94 -15.70 15.76
C GLU A 273 11.94 -16.76 16.21
N VAL A 274 12.38 -17.76 16.96
CA VAL A 274 11.52 -18.79 17.53
C VAL A 274 11.99 -19.17 18.93
N LYS A 275 11.12 -19.84 19.68
CA LYS A 275 11.46 -20.50 20.93
C LYS A 275 11.53 -22.00 20.71
N ILE A 276 12.56 -22.67 21.22
CA ILE A 276 12.67 -24.13 21.17
C ILE A 276 12.79 -24.66 22.59
N ILE A 277 11.77 -25.39 23.03
CA ILE A 277 11.70 -26.01 24.34
C ILE A 277 12.50 -27.32 24.31
N GLN A 278 13.33 -27.52 25.33
CA GLN A 278 14.06 -28.78 25.51
C GLN A 278 13.07 -29.93 25.78
N ASP A 279 13.19 -31.02 25.03
CA ASP A 279 12.41 -32.23 25.32
C ASP A 279 13.02 -32.97 26.52
N PRO A 280 12.30 -33.10 27.66
CA PRO A 280 12.81 -33.77 28.85
C PRO A 280 13.06 -35.28 28.66
N SER A 281 12.60 -35.88 27.55
CA SER A 281 12.81 -37.29 27.21
C SER A 281 14.14 -37.56 26.49
N ILE A 282 14.81 -36.51 25.99
CA ILE A 282 16.10 -36.61 25.27
C ILE A 282 17.25 -36.37 26.25
N ILE A 283 17.89 -37.45 26.73
CA ILE A 283 19.08 -37.37 27.59
C ILE A 283 20.31 -37.06 26.71
N VAL A 284 20.70 -35.78 26.63
CA VAL A 284 21.99 -35.40 26.03
C VAL A 284 23.11 -35.68 27.03
N ALA A 285 24.03 -36.60 26.68
CA ALA A 285 25.24 -36.84 27.47
C ALA A 285 26.17 -35.61 27.41
N PRO A 286 26.78 -35.17 28.53
CA PRO A 286 27.61 -33.97 28.53
C PRO A 286 28.91 -34.21 27.76
N SER A 287 29.17 -33.40 26.73
CA SER A 287 30.47 -33.36 26.04
C SER A 287 31.48 -32.50 26.82
N PRO A 288 32.79 -32.80 26.78
CA PRO A 288 33.76 -32.34 27.77
C PRO A 288 34.12 -30.86 27.61
N THR A 289 34.18 -30.16 28.74
CA THR A 289 34.57 -28.74 28.86
C THR A 289 36.03 -28.52 28.42
N PRO A 290 36.35 -27.54 27.56
CA PRO A 290 37.73 -27.12 27.32
C PRO A 290 38.31 -26.40 28.56
N PRO A 291 39.63 -26.46 28.80
CA PRO A 291 40.21 -25.90 30.01
C PRO A 291 40.24 -24.37 29.98
N VAL A 292 39.74 -23.78 31.07
CA VAL A 292 39.84 -22.36 31.41
C VAL A 292 41.32 -21.96 31.50
N THR A 293 41.75 -20.99 30.70
CA THR A 293 43.07 -20.35 30.86
C THR A 293 42.89 -18.96 31.47
N ALA A 294 43.64 -18.71 32.56
CA ALA A 294 43.62 -17.50 33.38
C ALA A 294 44.16 -16.25 32.66
N PRO A 295 43.82 -15.03 33.12
CA PRO A 295 44.13 -13.79 32.40
C PRO A 295 45.61 -13.41 32.56
N THR A 296 46.24 -13.03 31.45
CA THR A 296 47.56 -12.38 31.44
C THR A 296 47.38 -10.89 31.22
N THR A 297 47.85 -10.12 32.18
CA THR A 297 47.95 -8.67 32.18
C THR A 297 48.95 -8.20 31.12
N THR A 298 48.55 -7.26 30.27
CA THR A 298 49.50 -6.44 29.51
C THR A 298 49.05 -4.98 29.53
N MET A 299 49.93 -4.15 30.10
CA MET A 299 49.85 -2.69 30.06
C MET A 299 50.00 -2.18 28.64
N THR A 300 49.29 -1.11 28.26
CA THR A 300 49.82 -0.14 27.30
C THR A 300 49.33 1.28 27.60
N THR A 301 50.32 2.06 28.01
CA THR A 301 50.55 3.50 28.02
C THR A 301 49.56 4.42 27.32
N ALA A 302 49.10 5.43 28.08
CA ALA A 302 48.46 6.65 27.61
C ALA A 302 49.45 7.59 26.89
N THR A 303 48.98 8.31 25.87
CA THR A 303 49.56 9.59 25.47
C THR A 303 48.45 10.63 25.43
N ALA A 304 48.54 11.61 26.32
CA ALA A 304 47.64 12.75 26.41
C ALA A 304 48.01 13.82 25.37
N THR A 305 47.03 14.55 24.88
CA THR A 305 47.25 15.93 24.43
C THR A 305 46.07 16.80 24.87
N THR A 306 46.40 17.73 25.75
CA THR A 306 45.57 18.79 26.31
C THR A 306 45.34 19.91 25.30
N GLY A 307 44.16 20.52 25.31
CA GLY A 307 43.90 21.80 24.66
C GLY A 307 42.68 22.48 25.27
N ALA A 308 42.92 23.45 26.13
CA ALA A 308 41.93 24.30 26.78
C ALA A 308 41.24 25.25 25.81
N VAL A 309 39.99 25.63 26.09
CA VAL A 309 39.33 26.80 25.49
C VAL A 309 38.80 27.68 26.62
N GLU A 310 39.33 28.91 26.67
CA GLU A 310 38.90 30.02 27.52
C GLU A 310 37.78 30.84 26.87
N SER A 311 37.06 31.55 27.75
CA SER A 311 35.93 32.46 27.60
C SER A 311 36.19 33.76 26.81
N SER A 312 35.13 34.35 26.22
CA SER A 312 34.78 35.81 26.23
C SER A 312 33.58 36.09 25.27
N THR A 313 32.40 36.50 25.74
CA THR A 313 31.82 37.85 25.98
C THR A 313 31.59 38.78 24.76
N SER A 314 30.30 38.91 24.39
CA SER A 314 29.45 40.13 24.18
C SER A 314 29.77 41.26 23.17
N ALA A 315 28.71 41.64 22.41
CA ALA A 315 28.11 42.99 22.24
C ALA A 315 27.94 43.57 20.80
N SER A 316 26.68 43.60 20.34
CA SER A 316 25.88 44.70 19.70
C SER A 316 26.52 45.80 18.82
N VAL A 317 25.93 46.05 17.63
CA VAL A 317 25.72 47.40 17.01
C VAL A 317 24.47 47.40 16.09
N ALA A 318 23.79 48.54 16.02
CA ALA A 318 22.45 48.83 15.47
C ALA A 318 22.39 49.33 14.00
N ILE A 319 21.13 49.29 13.49
CA ILE A 319 20.39 49.79 12.30
C ILE A 319 20.88 51.09 11.60
N PRO A 320 20.45 51.40 10.33
CA PRO A 320 19.16 52.08 10.10
C PRO A 320 18.35 51.67 8.83
N SER A 321 17.06 52.05 8.89
CA SER A 321 15.90 51.79 8.02
C SER A 321 15.79 52.60 6.72
N THR A 322 14.94 52.16 5.77
CA THR A 322 14.04 52.94 4.84
C THR A 322 13.50 51.98 3.75
N THR A 323 12.32 52.04 3.11
CA THR A 323 11.01 52.71 3.23
C THR A 323 10.06 51.95 2.27
N GLN A 324 8.78 51.80 2.63
CA GLN A 324 7.71 51.21 1.81
C GLN A 324 7.42 51.98 0.51
N THR A 325 6.95 51.28 -0.53
CA THR A 325 6.08 51.85 -1.56
C THR A 325 5.08 50.80 -2.04
N THR A 326 3.81 51.10 -1.83
CA THR A 326 2.62 50.35 -2.25
C THR A 326 2.29 50.62 -3.73
N SER A 327 1.90 49.60 -4.48
CA SER A 327 1.13 49.77 -5.72
C SER A 327 0.10 48.66 -5.90
N VAL A 328 -1.15 49.10 -5.98
CA VAL A 328 -2.39 48.37 -6.24
C VAL A 328 -2.41 47.90 -7.71
N LEU A 329 -2.81 46.65 -7.97
CA LEU A 329 -3.23 46.21 -9.30
C LEU A 329 -4.55 45.43 -9.23
N THR A 330 -5.44 45.84 -10.12
CA THR A 330 -6.83 45.46 -10.33
C THR A 330 -6.98 44.26 -11.26
N ASP A 331 -8.04 43.48 -11.01
CA ASP A 331 -8.57 42.36 -11.81
C ASP A 331 -8.55 42.55 -13.33
N ILE A 332 -8.07 41.51 -14.03
CA ILE A 332 -8.42 41.25 -15.43
C ILE A 332 -8.83 39.78 -15.54
N SER A 333 -10.14 39.56 -15.63
CA SER A 333 -10.74 38.31 -16.09
C SER A 333 -10.58 38.19 -17.60
N SER A 334 -9.99 37.09 -18.09
CA SER A 334 -10.10 36.69 -19.49
C SER A 334 -10.27 35.19 -19.63
N SER A 335 -11.48 34.82 -20.03
CA SER A 335 -11.92 33.50 -20.47
C SER A 335 -11.17 32.99 -21.71
N SER A 336 -10.81 31.70 -21.72
CA SER A 336 -10.76 30.91 -22.95
C SER A 336 -11.18 29.47 -22.68
N SER A 337 -12.24 29.07 -23.36
CA SER A 337 -12.94 27.78 -23.30
C SER A 337 -12.22 26.64 -24.00
N SER A 338 -12.22 25.45 -23.38
CA SER A 338 -12.44 24.17 -24.06
C SER A 338 -13.23 23.23 -23.14
N SER A 339 -14.18 22.52 -23.72
CA SER A 339 -15.39 21.98 -23.10
C SER A 339 -15.27 20.58 -22.50
N THR A 340 -15.61 20.48 -21.21
CA THR A 340 -16.27 19.36 -20.54
C THR A 340 -17.31 19.97 -19.56
N ALA A 341 -18.41 19.26 -19.29
CA ALA A 341 -19.68 19.80 -18.78
C ALA A 341 -19.56 20.88 -17.68
N THR A 342 -19.88 22.14 -18.01
CA THR A 342 -19.58 23.27 -17.11
C THR A 342 -20.66 23.47 -16.07
N HIS A 343 -20.60 22.71 -14.98
CA HIS A 343 -21.03 23.23 -13.68
C HIS A 343 -19.99 24.27 -13.20
N GLY A 344 -20.44 25.31 -12.50
CA GLY A 344 -19.57 26.41 -12.04
C GLY A 344 -18.82 26.13 -10.74
N LYS A 345 -18.60 24.85 -10.39
CA LYS A 345 -17.95 24.40 -9.14
C LYS A 345 -16.65 23.69 -9.44
N THR A 346 -15.65 23.84 -8.59
CA THR A 346 -14.39 23.09 -8.67
C THR A 346 -14.49 21.79 -7.86
N ILE A 347 -14.15 20.65 -8.44
CA ILE A 347 -13.95 19.38 -7.71
C ILE A 347 -12.44 19.10 -7.65
N ILE A 348 -11.91 19.03 -6.43
CA ILE A 348 -10.50 18.79 -6.15
C ILE A 348 -10.35 17.44 -5.46
N GLY A 349 -9.65 16.49 -6.08
CA GLY A 349 -9.37 15.18 -5.49
C GLY A 349 -7.95 15.11 -4.93
N TYR A 350 -7.79 14.74 -3.65
CA TYR A 350 -6.47 14.41 -3.11
C TYR A 350 -6.12 12.97 -3.48
N TYR A 351 -5.10 12.80 -4.32
CA TYR A 351 -4.54 11.50 -4.65
C TYR A 351 -3.38 11.23 -3.69
N ALA A 352 -3.56 10.31 -2.74
CA ALA A 352 -2.50 9.90 -1.83
C ALA A 352 -1.52 8.92 -2.48
N SER A 353 -0.23 9.21 -2.38
CA SER A 353 0.81 8.44 -3.05
C SER A 353 0.92 7.02 -2.51
N TRP A 354 0.70 6.81 -1.20
CA TRP A 354 0.79 5.48 -0.58
C TRP A 354 -0.32 4.53 -1.01
N GLN A 355 -1.47 5.05 -1.46
CA GLN A 355 -2.55 4.24 -2.02
C GLN A 355 -2.13 3.47 -3.28
N TRP A 356 -1.00 3.84 -3.88
CA TRP A 356 -0.33 3.07 -4.93
C TRP A 356 -0.10 1.60 -4.57
N TYR A 357 0.24 1.29 -3.31
CA TYR A 357 0.53 -0.08 -2.90
C TYR A 357 -0.73 -0.89 -2.60
N ASP A 358 -1.79 -0.21 -2.19
CA ASP A 358 -2.99 -0.85 -1.71
C ASP A 358 -3.75 -1.56 -2.84
N ARG A 359 -4.43 -2.63 -2.45
CA ARG A 359 -5.39 -3.37 -3.31
C ARG A 359 -4.78 -3.77 -4.66
N ASN A 360 -3.53 -4.26 -4.65
CA ASN A 360 -2.81 -4.69 -5.85
C ASN A 360 -2.73 -3.57 -6.90
N GLN A 361 -2.36 -2.36 -6.47
CA GLN A 361 -2.25 -1.17 -7.32
C GLN A 361 -3.56 -0.80 -8.01
N LYS A 362 -4.71 -1.15 -7.42
CA LYS A 362 -6.01 -0.79 -7.98
C LYS A 362 -6.20 0.71 -8.04
N ALA A 363 -5.64 1.46 -7.09
CA ALA A 363 -5.65 2.92 -7.13
C ALA A 363 -4.64 3.52 -8.12
N ALA A 364 -3.95 2.74 -8.95
CA ALA A 364 -3.04 3.27 -9.97
C ALA A 364 -3.75 4.30 -10.88
N PRO A 365 -3.06 5.36 -11.34
CA PRO A 365 -3.69 6.48 -12.04
C PRO A 365 -4.55 6.09 -13.25
N GLU A 366 -4.15 5.06 -14.00
CA GLU A 366 -4.87 4.56 -15.17
C GLU A 366 -6.28 4.01 -14.88
N ASN A 367 -6.55 3.69 -13.62
CA ASN A 367 -7.84 3.15 -13.17
C ASN A 367 -8.82 4.26 -12.74
N MET A 368 -8.39 5.52 -12.76
CA MET A 368 -9.21 6.66 -12.34
C MET A 368 -9.69 7.48 -13.54
N ASP A 369 -10.92 7.99 -13.45
CA ASP A 369 -11.48 8.90 -14.46
C ASP A 369 -11.29 10.37 -14.04
N PHE A 370 -10.17 10.96 -14.45
CA PHE A 370 -9.85 12.35 -14.15
C PHE A 370 -10.74 13.37 -14.89
N THR A 371 -11.59 12.95 -15.83
CA THR A 371 -12.54 13.87 -16.50
C THR A 371 -13.66 14.34 -15.57
N LYS A 372 -13.82 13.67 -14.42
CA LYS A 372 -14.77 13.99 -13.35
C LYS A 372 -14.25 15.05 -12.36
N LEU A 373 -13.04 15.57 -12.56
CA LEU A 373 -12.36 16.49 -11.66
C LEU A 373 -11.95 17.78 -12.39
N GLN A 374 -11.82 18.87 -11.65
CA GLN A 374 -11.15 20.08 -12.16
C GLN A 374 -9.70 20.15 -11.71
N ARG A 375 -9.37 19.54 -10.56
CA ARG A 375 -8.01 19.51 -10.04
C ARG A 375 -7.72 18.21 -9.29
N VAL A 376 -6.48 17.75 -9.38
CA VAL A 376 -5.91 16.73 -8.50
C VAL A 376 -4.83 17.38 -7.63
N ASN A 377 -4.91 17.15 -6.33
CA ASN A 377 -3.82 17.47 -5.42
C ASN A 377 -3.05 16.17 -5.13
N PHE A 378 -1.80 16.09 -5.55
CA PHE A 378 -0.94 14.96 -5.25
C PHE A 378 -0.43 15.07 -3.80
N ALA A 379 -0.88 14.14 -2.96
CA ALA A 379 -0.57 14.04 -1.55
C ALA A 379 0.51 12.96 -1.33
N PHE A 380 1.67 13.23 -0.74
CA PHE A 380 2.16 14.55 -0.34
C PHE A 380 3.62 14.72 -0.75
N PHE A 381 4.01 15.98 -0.90
CA PHE A 381 5.40 16.40 -0.79
C PHE A 381 5.69 16.83 0.65
N GLN A 382 6.93 16.65 1.09
CA GLN A 382 7.38 17.04 2.42
C GLN A 382 8.39 18.19 2.37
N THR A 383 8.57 18.89 3.49
CA THR A 383 9.50 20.01 3.63
C THR A 383 10.35 19.92 4.89
N ASP A 384 11.53 20.55 4.87
CA ASP A 384 12.37 20.74 6.05
C ASP A 384 12.30 22.19 6.59
N THR A 385 12.98 22.41 7.73
CA THR A 385 13.08 23.72 8.38
C THR A 385 13.89 24.76 7.59
N GLN A 386 14.54 24.35 6.49
CA GLN A 386 15.30 25.20 5.58
C GLN A 386 14.47 25.57 4.33
N GLY A 387 13.29 25.00 4.15
CA GLY A 387 12.42 25.25 2.99
C GLY A 387 12.78 24.39 1.77
N ASN A 388 13.49 23.29 1.93
CA ASN A 388 13.66 22.31 0.85
C ASN A 388 12.41 21.43 0.73
N ILE A 389 12.06 21.00 -0.50
CA ILE A 389 10.86 20.21 -0.78
C ILE A 389 11.23 18.96 -1.60
N TRP A 390 10.72 17.79 -1.22
CA TRP A 390 10.94 16.52 -1.91
C TRP A 390 9.78 15.53 -1.68
N GLY A 391 9.74 14.43 -2.42
CA GLY A 391 8.71 13.38 -2.30
C GLY A 391 8.78 12.60 -0.98
N THR A 392 7.73 11.88 -0.63
CA THR A 392 7.64 11.04 0.57
C THR A 392 8.09 9.61 0.30
N ASP A 393 7.97 9.15 -0.94
CA ASP A 393 8.35 7.80 -1.36
C ASP A 393 9.12 7.84 -2.68
N SER A 394 10.44 7.61 -2.61
CA SER A 394 11.32 7.62 -3.79
C SER A 394 11.05 6.50 -4.80
N TRP A 395 10.21 5.51 -4.44
CA TRP A 395 9.73 4.49 -5.35
C TRP A 395 8.32 4.78 -5.87
N ALA A 396 7.33 4.95 -4.99
CA ALA A 396 5.94 5.13 -5.40
C ALA A 396 5.74 6.47 -6.13
N ASP A 397 6.27 7.58 -5.60
CA ASP A 397 6.01 8.90 -6.15
C ASP A 397 6.38 9.03 -7.63
N PRO A 398 7.60 8.62 -8.09
CA PRO A 398 7.91 8.68 -9.53
C PRO A 398 7.09 7.69 -10.37
N ASN A 399 6.70 6.52 -9.84
CA ASN A 399 5.82 5.59 -10.56
C ASN A 399 4.39 6.14 -10.71
N VAL A 400 3.87 6.83 -9.69
CA VAL A 400 2.56 7.47 -9.74
C VAL A 400 2.60 8.70 -10.65
N LEU A 401 3.52 9.63 -10.40
CA LEU A 401 3.57 10.92 -11.10
C LEU A 401 3.92 10.79 -12.58
N PHE A 402 4.91 9.94 -12.89
CA PHE A 402 5.44 9.77 -14.24
C PHE A 402 5.09 8.43 -14.88
N GLY A 403 4.35 7.55 -14.21
CA GLY A 403 3.99 6.22 -14.71
C GLY A 403 5.09 5.18 -14.44
N PRO A 404 4.82 3.89 -14.71
CA PRO A 404 5.77 2.81 -14.45
C PRO A 404 7.11 3.00 -15.16
N TYR A 405 8.20 2.56 -14.52
CA TYR A 405 9.54 2.58 -15.12
C TYR A 405 9.57 1.88 -16.48
N ASN A 406 10.15 2.55 -17.48
CA ASN A 406 10.44 1.98 -18.78
C ASN A 406 11.86 1.42 -18.81
N TRP A 407 11.98 0.11 -18.58
CA TRP A 407 13.26 -0.61 -18.58
C TRP A 407 13.89 -0.79 -19.96
N ASN A 408 13.15 -0.51 -21.05
CA ASN A 408 13.61 -0.64 -22.42
C ASN A 408 13.35 0.66 -23.21
N PRO A 409 13.99 1.78 -22.81
CA PRO A 409 13.79 3.06 -23.49
C PRO A 409 14.28 3.00 -24.93
N THR A 410 13.52 3.60 -25.83
CA THR A 410 13.96 3.80 -27.22
C THR A 410 14.97 4.94 -27.30
N GLU A 411 15.82 4.95 -28.33
CA GLU A 411 16.77 6.04 -28.54
C GLU A 411 16.04 7.40 -28.63
N GLY A 412 16.39 8.32 -27.73
CA GLY A 412 15.76 9.64 -27.62
C GLY A 412 14.58 9.73 -26.63
N SER A 413 14.25 8.66 -25.90
CA SER A 413 13.25 8.71 -24.82
C SER A 413 13.61 9.78 -23.78
N LYS A 414 12.62 10.56 -23.35
CA LYS A 414 12.77 11.57 -22.31
C LYS A 414 12.98 10.90 -20.95
N GLU A 415 13.81 11.51 -20.10
CA GLU A 415 13.90 11.18 -18.68
C GLU A 415 13.00 12.14 -17.87
N TYR A 416 12.38 11.60 -16.85
CA TYR A 416 11.62 12.33 -15.84
C TYR A 416 12.35 12.20 -14.53
N CYS A 417 12.36 13.26 -13.75
CA CYS A 417 13.18 13.34 -12.56
C CYS A 417 12.34 13.68 -11.35
N SER A 418 12.49 12.91 -10.28
CA SER A 418 11.92 13.19 -8.97
C SER A 418 12.98 13.71 -8.00
N TRP A 419 12.56 14.51 -7.03
CA TRP A 419 13.35 14.88 -5.87
C TRP A 419 13.05 13.90 -4.74
N ASP A 420 14.04 13.08 -4.37
CA ASP A 420 13.91 12.03 -3.36
C ASP A 420 14.48 12.48 -2.00
N SER A 421 15.24 13.57 -2.00
CA SER A 421 15.72 14.26 -0.81
C SER A 421 15.98 15.74 -1.14
N PRO A 422 16.28 16.61 -0.16
CA PRO A 422 16.61 18.02 -0.40
C PRO A 422 17.69 18.27 -1.46
N THR A 423 18.58 17.30 -1.67
CA THR A 423 19.75 17.45 -2.56
C THR A 423 19.86 16.37 -3.63
N GLU A 424 18.99 15.36 -3.59
CA GLU A 424 19.03 14.22 -4.50
C GLU A 424 17.88 14.28 -5.49
N ARG A 425 18.26 14.21 -6.77
CA ARG A 425 17.33 14.18 -7.89
C ARG A 425 17.58 12.91 -8.69
N ALA A 426 16.64 11.98 -8.62
CA ALA A 426 16.70 10.72 -9.37
C ALA A 426 15.96 10.88 -10.70
N CYS A 427 16.64 10.56 -11.81
CA CYS A 427 16.07 10.64 -13.16
C CYS A 427 16.00 9.26 -13.78
N SER A 428 14.92 8.97 -14.48
CA SER A 428 14.71 7.68 -15.15
C SER A 428 13.74 7.80 -16.32
N HIS A 429 13.67 6.74 -17.12
CA HIS A 429 12.68 6.64 -18.18
C HIS A 429 11.39 6.03 -17.63
N HIS A 430 10.26 6.63 -17.98
CA HIS A 430 8.94 6.18 -17.56
C HIS A 430 8.00 6.04 -18.75
N ASN A 431 6.99 5.19 -18.61
CA ASN A 431 5.83 5.16 -19.48
C ASN A 431 4.92 6.35 -19.14
N TYR A 432 5.37 7.56 -19.49
CA TYR A 432 4.77 8.82 -19.07
C TYR A 432 3.27 8.95 -19.33
N GLU A 433 2.78 8.36 -20.41
CA GLU A 433 1.36 8.39 -20.79
C GLU A 433 0.45 7.66 -19.79
N LEU A 434 1.02 6.85 -18.88
CA LEU A 434 0.31 6.18 -17.78
C LEU A 434 0.46 6.92 -16.44
N GLY A 435 1.28 7.97 -16.38
CA GLY A 435 1.51 8.73 -15.16
C GLY A 435 0.37 9.70 -14.84
N LEU A 436 0.19 9.97 -13.55
CA LEU A 436 -0.83 10.87 -13.02
C LEU A 436 -0.79 12.25 -13.68
N ILE A 437 0.40 12.85 -13.80
CA ILE A 437 0.54 14.20 -14.40
C ILE A 437 0.00 14.19 -15.84
N HIS A 438 0.39 13.18 -16.63
CA HIS A 438 -0.07 13.06 -18.01
C HIS A 438 -1.59 12.87 -18.08
N LEU A 439 -2.12 11.91 -17.32
CA LEU A 439 -3.55 11.53 -17.38
C LEU A 439 -4.45 12.67 -16.92
N VAL A 440 -4.06 13.42 -15.87
CA VAL A 440 -4.81 14.58 -15.39
C VAL A 440 -4.82 15.70 -16.43
N HIS A 441 -3.66 16.03 -17.03
CA HIS A 441 -3.60 17.01 -18.12
C HIS A 441 -4.37 16.57 -19.36
N ALA A 442 -4.32 15.28 -19.72
CA ALA A 442 -5.05 14.72 -20.84
C ALA A 442 -6.58 14.79 -20.65
N ALA A 443 -7.04 14.71 -19.40
CA ALA A 443 -8.44 14.93 -19.03
C ALA A 443 -8.86 16.41 -19.02
N GLY A 444 -7.90 17.34 -19.16
CA GLY A 444 -8.15 18.78 -19.11
C GLY A 444 -8.27 19.35 -17.69
N ALA A 445 -7.81 18.60 -16.68
CA ALA A 445 -7.75 19.02 -15.28
C ALA A 445 -6.36 19.53 -14.89
N GLU A 446 -6.29 20.28 -13.79
CA GLU A 446 -5.06 20.79 -13.19
C GLU A 446 -4.46 19.77 -12.20
N ILE A 447 -3.15 19.78 -12.01
CA ILE A 447 -2.51 18.99 -10.95
C ILE A 447 -1.56 19.84 -10.11
N TYR A 448 -1.78 19.85 -8.79
CA TYR A 448 -0.96 20.58 -7.81
C TYR A 448 -0.26 19.58 -6.89
N PRO A 449 0.99 19.83 -6.46
CA PRO A 449 1.57 19.14 -5.33
C PRO A 449 0.95 19.74 -4.06
N SER A 450 0.47 18.87 -3.17
CA SER A 450 0.13 19.26 -1.80
C SER A 450 1.33 19.02 -0.91
N ILE A 451 1.78 20.08 -0.23
CA ILE A 451 2.99 20.05 0.60
C ILE A 451 2.57 20.09 2.06
N GLY A 452 2.97 19.06 2.82
CA GLY A 452 2.61 18.91 4.22
C GLY A 452 1.60 17.77 4.44
N GLY A 453 0.48 18.10 5.07
CA GLY A 453 -0.47 17.16 5.65
C GLY A 453 -0.19 16.90 7.12
N TRP A 454 -1.06 16.12 7.76
CA TRP A 454 -1.04 15.85 9.20
C TRP A 454 0.35 15.48 9.74
N THR A 455 1.02 14.46 9.19
CA THR A 455 2.30 13.96 9.73
C THR A 455 3.54 14.70 9.24
N LEU A 456 3.39 15.66 8.31
CA LEU A 456 4.51 16.34 7.64
C LEU A 456 4.51 17.85 7.89
N SER A 457 3.73 18.31 8.88
CA SER A 457 3.57 19.73 9.20
C SER A 457 4.59 20.30 10.19
N ASP A 458 5.35 19.46 10.90
CA ASP A 458 6.30 19.84 11.97
C ASP A 458 7.36 20.87 11.55
N ALA A 459 7.74 20.87 10.28
CA ALA A 459 8.76 21.77 9.76
C ALA A 459 8.24 23.20 9.49
N PHE A 460 6.93 23.37 9.28
CA PHE A 460 6.36 24.66 8.88
C PHE A 460 6.60 25.78 9.88
N PRO A 461 6.40 25.63 11.20
CA PRO A 461 6.59 26.75 12.14
C PRO A 461 7.99 27.36 12.06
N ALA A 462 9.03 26.53 12.07
CA ALA A 462 10.43 26.97 12.00
C ALA A 462 10.80 27.53 10.61
N MET A 463 10.35 26.89 9.54
CA MET A 463 10.56 27.35 8.17
C MET A 463 9.88 28.70 7.92
N ALA A 464 8.61 28.82 8.30
CA ALA A 464 7.81 30.02 8.16
C ALA A 464 8.34 31.18 9.02
N ALA A 465 8.95 30.93 10.18
CA ALA A 465 9.57 31.98 10.99
C ALA A 465 10.84 32.60 10.35
N SER A 466 11.53 31.85 9.48
CA SER A 466 12.80 32.27 8.88
C SER A 466 12.61 32.86 7.48
N ALA A 467 12.91 34.15 7.30
CA ALA A 467 12.82 34.79 5.99
C ALA A 467 13.66 34.09 4.90
N THR A 468 14.82 33.56 5.26
CA THR A 468 15.67 32.79 4.34
C THR A 468 15.04 31.45 3.97
N ALA A 469 14.48 30.75 4.94
CA ALA A 469 13.86 29.43 4.70
C ALA A 469 12.57 29.59 3.89
N ARG A 470 11.73 30.59 4.20
CA ARG A 470 10.56 30.93 3.38
C ARG A 470 10.90 31.28 1.94
N ALA A 471 11.96 32.07 1.72
CA ALA A 471 12.41 32.38 0.36
C ALA A 471 12.85 31.12 -0.39
N THR A 472 13.55 30.21 0.30
CA THR A 472 13.96 28.91 -0.26
C THR A 472 12.75 28.04 -0.59
N PHE A 473 11.77 27.97 0.31
CA PHE A 473 10.50 27.26 0.12
C PHE A 473 9.74 27.79 -1.10
N ALA A 474 9.55 29.12 -1.19
CA ALA A 474 8.87 29.75 -2.31
C ALA A 474 9.57 29.51 -3.66
N GLU A 475 10.90 29.47 -3.67
CA GLU A 475 11.68 29.10 -4.87
C GLU A 475 11.49 27.62 -5.22
N ASN A 476 11.48 26.73 -4.22
CA ASN A 476 11.27 25.29 -4.44
C ASN A 476 9.84 24.98 -4.90
N CYS A 477 8.82 25.74 -4.49
CA CYS A 477 7.47 25.66 -5.04
C CYS A 477 7.45 25.91 -6.56
N VAL A 478 8.10 27.00 -7.02
CA VAL A 478 8.25 27.27 -8.47
C VAL A 478 9.04 26.17 -9.17
N LYS A 479 10.03 25.60 -8.48
CA LYS A 479 10.83 24.51 -9.02
C LYS A 479 10.01 23.25 -9.24
N LEU A 480 9.10 22.87 -8.34
CA LEU A 480 8.18 21.76 -8.54
C LEU A 480 7.35 21.93 -9.81
N ILE A 481 6.80 23.12 -10.04
CA ILE A 481 6.09 23.46 -11.28
C ILE A 481 6.97 23.22 -12.50
N SER A 482 8.21 23.71 -12.49
CA SER A 482 9.11 23.59 -13.63
C SER A 482 9.65 22.17 -13.87
N ASP A 483 9.89 21.39 -12.81
CA ASP A 483 10.52 20.08 -12.88
C ASP A 483 9.50 18.96 -13.19
N TYR A 484 8.28 19.06 -12.64
CA TYR A 484 7.23 18.05 -12.80
C TYR A 484 6.17 18.46 -13.83
N GLY A 485 5.93 19.77 -13.99
CA GLY A 485 4.84 20.29 -14.83
C GLY A 485 3.54 20.57 -14.09
N PHE A 486 3.57 20.74 -12.76
CA PHE A 486 2.38 21.11 -11.98
C PHE A 486 1.80 22.49 -12.38
N ASP A 487 0.52 22.70 -12.11
CA ASP A 487 -0.25 23.90 -12.51
C ASP A 487 -0.43 24.93 -11.40
N GLY A 488 0.06 24.63 -10.19
CA GLY A 488 -0.06 25.46 -9.01
C GLY A 488 0.52 24.76 -7.79
N ILE A 489 0.20 25.27 -6.60
CA ILE A 489 0.72 24.79 -5.32
C ILE A 489 -0.40 24.74 -4.30
N ASP A 490 -0.48 23.65 -3.54
CA ASP A 490 -1.34 23.52 -2.37
C ASP A 490 -0.46 23.41 -1.11
N ILE A 491 -0.76 24.22 -0.09
CA ILE A 491 -0.07 24.19 1.20
C ILE A 491 -1.00 23.57 2.24
N ASP A 492 -0.59 22.45 2.80
CA ASP A 492 -1.33 21.75 3.84
C ASP A 492 -0.56 21.81 5.16
N TRP A 493 -0.58 22.99 5.79
CA TRP A 493 0.02 23.18 7.12
C TRP A 493 -1.07 22.98 8.18
N GLU A 494 -0.96 21.87 8.89
CA GLU A 494 -1.86 21.50 9.97
C GLU A 494 -1.17 21.68 11.33
N TYR A 495 -1.46 22.65 12.19
CA TYR A 495 -2.04 23.95 11.85
C TYR A 495 -1.12 25.06 12.39
N PRO A 496 -1.16 26.28 11.81
CA PRO A 496 -0.55 27.44 12.43
C PRO A 496 -0.99 27.57 13.91
N GLY A 497 -0.02 27.59 14.82
CA GLY A 497 -0.27 27.70 16.26
C GLY A 497 -0.67 26.41 16.97
N TYR A 498 -0.70 25.26 16.27
CA TYR A 498 -0.99 23.95 16.86
C TYR A 498 0.26 23.34 17.50
N ALA A 499 0.27 23.22 18.82
CA ALA A 499 1.48 22.93 19.60
C ALA A 499 2.08 21.55 19.31
N GLU A 500 1.24 20.56 19.04
CA GLU A 500 1.62 19.18 18.74
C GLU A 500 2.45 19.09 17.45
N HIS A 501 2.24 19.99 16.49
CA HIS A 501 3.06 20.15 15.29
C HIS A 501 4.06 21.31 15.41
N SER A 502 4.60 21.51 16.62
CA SER A 502 5.59 22.55 16.94
C SER A 502 5.10 23.99 16.75
N GLY A 503 3.79 24.20 16.66
CA GLY A 503 3.19 25.48 16.37
C GLY A 503 3.29 26.49 17.52
N THR A 504 3.30 27.77 17.16
CA THR A 504 3.37 28.91 18.08
C THR A 504 2.38 30.00 17.69
N THR A 505 2.05 30.91 18.61
CA THR A 505 1.20 32.07 18.28
C THR A 505 1.81 33.00 17.23
N SER A 506 3.13 32.93 16.98
CA SER A 506 3.78 33.69 15.92
C SER A 506 3.44 33.15 14.53
N ASP A 507 2.94 31.92 14.45
CA ASP A 507 2.59 31.26 13.19
C ASP A 507 1.49 31.99 12.45
N ARG A 508 0.61 32.71 13.16
CA ARG A 508 -0.39 33.60 12.57
C ARG A 508 0.24 34.56 11.56
N ASP A 509 1.31 35.24 11.97
CA ASP A 509 1.98 36.24 11.13
C ASP A 509 2.95 35.56 10.16
N ASN A 510 3.61 34.46 10.58
CA ASN A 510 4.54 33.72 9.72
C ASN A 510 3.82 33.05 8.55
N PHE A 511 2.59 32.57 8.73
CA PHE A 511 1.78 32.00 7.67
C PHE A 511 1.46 33.04 6.60
N ASN A 512 1.13 34.28 7.00
CA ASN A 512 0.94 35.38 6.05
C ASN A 512 2.19 35.67 5.22
N LEU A 513 3.35 35.68 5.88
CA LEU A 513 4.62 35.91 5.20
C LEU A 513 4.94 34.77 4.23
N LEU A 514 4.70 33.52 4.63
CA LEU A 514 4.87 32.33 3.77
C LEU A 514 3.98 32.41 2.54
N LEU A 515 2.67 32.62 2.71
CA LEU A 515 1.73 32.74 1.59
C LEU A 515 2.13 33.88 0.65
N SER A 516 2.56 35.02 1.19
CA SER A 516 2.99 36.18 0.40
C SER A 516 4.25 35.87 -0.42
N ASP A 517 5.25 35.21 0.19
CA ASP A 517 6.51 34.87 -0.47
C ASP A 517 6.25 33.86 -1.62
N VAL A 518 5.40 32.84 -1.40
CA VAL A 518 5.01 31.86 -2.43
C VAL A 518 4.19 32.53 -3.55
N ARG A 519 3.16 33.31 -3.21
CA ARG A 519 2.32 34.02 -4.20
C ARG A 519 3.16 34.93 -5.10
N ALA A 520 4.10 35.68 -4.53
CA ALA A 520 5.00 36.55 -5.29
C ALA A 520 5.86 35.77 -6.31
N LYS A 521 6.37 34.59 -5.93
CA LYS A 521 7.15 33.73 -6.82
C LYS A 521 6.31 33.09 -7.92
N LEU A 522 5.08 32.69 -7.61
CA LEU A 522 4.14 32.18 -8.61
C LEU A 522 3.71 33.28 -9.60
N ASP A 523 3.51 34.52 -9.14
CA ASP A 523 3.19 35.66 -10.02
C ASP A 523 4.37 36.04 -10.91
N GLU A 524 5.61 35.97 -10.38
CA GLU A 524 6.83 36.16 -11.16
C GLU A 524 6.92 35.12 -12.29
N LEU A 525 6.70 33.83 -11.97
CA LEU A 525 6.66 32.76 -12.96
C LEU A 525 5.51 32.95 -13.97
N GLY A 526 4.34 33.37 -13.49
CA GLY A 526 3.18 33.62 -14.32
C GLY A 526 3.39 34.75 -15.33
N ALA A 527 4.05 35.83 -14.90
CA ALA A 527 4.44 36.93 -15.79
C ALA A 527 5.45 36.49 -16.87
N GLN A 528 6.32 35.52 -16.57
CA GLN A 528 7.30 34.99 -17.52
C GLN A 528 6.67 34.01 -18.53
N THR A 529 5.71 33.19 -18.09
CA THR A 529 5.11 32.11 -18.89
C THR A 529 3.79 32.50 -19.55
N GLY A 530 3.17 33.60 -19.12
CA GLY A 530 1.83 34.01 -19.55
C GLY A 530 0.71 33.13 -18.97
N LYS A 531 0.99 32.38 -17.90
CA LYS A 531 0.02 31.52 -17.20
C LYS A 531 -0.29 32.08 -15.81
N PHE A 532 -1.48 31.79 -15.29
CA PHE A 532 -1.77 31.95 -13.88
C PHE A 532 -1.48 30.62 -13.18
N TYR A 533 -0.77 30.66 -12.05
CA TYR A 533 -0.50 29.49 -11.20
C TYR A 533 -1.26 29.66 -9.89
N GLY A 534 -2.14 28.72 -9.56
CA GLY A 534 -2.93 28.81 -8.33
C GLY A 534 -2.09 28.59 -7.08
N LEU A 535 -2.53 29.21 -5.99
CA LEU A 535 -2.06 28.94 -4.64
C LEU A 535 -3.27 28.65 -3.77
N THR A 536 -3.36 27.42 -3.26
CA THR A 536 -4.41 26.97 -2.36
C THR A 536 -3.83 26.52 -1.03
N ALA A 537 -4.68 26.31 -0.05
CA ALA A 537 -4.32 25.66 1.19
C ALA A 537 -5.49 24.86 1.72
N ALA A 538 -5.20 23.70 2.31
CA ALA A 538 -6.10 22.99 3.19
C ALA A 538 -6.18 23.72 4.54
N LEU A 539 -7.39 23.96 5.03
CA LEU A 539 -7.67 24.92 6.09
C LEU A 539 -8.59 24.32 7.16
N PRO A 540 -8.36 24.65 8.44
CA PRO A 540 -9.08 24.06 9.56
C PRO A 540 -10.52 24.60 9.69
N CYS A 541 -11.35 23.80 10.34
CA CYS A 541 -12.69 24.21 10.75
C CYS A 541 -12.82 24.54 12.25
N GLY A 542 -11.91 24.04 13.10
CA GLY A 542 -11.94 24.30 14.54
C GLY A 542 -11.72 25.79 14.86
N PRO A 543 -12.60 26.45 15.67
CA PRO A 543 -12.49 27.87 15.97
C PRO A 543 -11.15 28.30 16.57
N SER A 544 -10.55 27.44 17.40
CA SER A 544 -9.22 27.68 18.00
C SER A 544 -8.11 27.75 16.94
N ASN A 545 -8.15 26.88 15.94
CA ASN A 545 -7.18 26.86 14.85
C ASN A 545 -7.42 28.03 13.89
N ILE A 546 -8.68 28.34 13.56
CA ILE A 546 -9.06 29.51 12.76
C ILE A 546 -8.58 30.80 13.43
N ALA A 547 -8.68 30.92 14.76
CA ALA A 547 -8.23 32.09 15.51
C ALA A 547 -6.71 32.34 15.43
N ASN A 548 -5.92 31.32 15.09
CA ASN A 548 -4.48 31.43 14.87
C ASN A 548 -4.12 31.91 13.46
N MET A 549 -5.09 32.36 12.65
CA MET A 549 -4.86 32.78 11.26
C MET A 549 -5.31 34.23 11.03
N ASP A 550 -4.65 34.94 10.12
CA ASP A 550 -5.17 36.20 9.58
C ASP A 550 -6.06 35.91 8.37
N ILE A 551 -7.33 35.66 8.62
CA ILE A 551 -8.27 35.20 7.59
C ILE A 551 -8.37 36.18 6.41
N ALA A 552 -8.29 37.49 6.66
CA ALA A 552 -8.34 38.50 5.61
C ALA A 552 -7.12 38.42 4.69
N HIS A 553 -5.92 38.21 5.26
CA HIS A 553 -4.70 38.02 4.48
C HIS A 553 -4.72 36.68 3.72
N VAL A 554 -5.12 35.60 4.38
CA VAL A 554 -5.29 34.27 3.77
C VAL A 554 -6.24 34.35 2.57
N ALA A 555 -7.44 34.92 2.76
CA ALA A 555 -8.47 35.00 1.73
C ALA A 555 -8.10 35.90 0.54
N SER A 556 -7.27 36.93 0.76
CA SER A 556 -6.80 37.80 -0.32
C SER A 556 -5.61 37.20 -1.09
N THR A 557 -4.84 36.31 -0.47
CA THR A 557 -3.64 35.71 -1.08
C THR A 557 -3.94 34.41 -1.81
N LEU A 558 -4.80 33.55 -1.24
CA LEU A 558 -5.15 32.26 -1.83
C LEU A 558 -6.13 32.42 -2.99
N SER A 559 -6.01 31.54 -3.97
CA SER A 559 -6.91 31.48 -5.13
C SER A 559 -8.26 30.91 -4.74
N GLU A 560 -8.23 29.83 -3.94
CA GLU A 560 -9.35 29.09 -3.39
C GLU A 560 -8.97 28.63 -1.97
N LEU A 561 -9.98 28.39 -1.11
CA LEU A 561 -9.83 28.00 0.29
C LEU A 561 -10.44 26.61 0.48
N ASN A 562 -9.62 25.62 0.79
CA ASN A 562 -10.03 24.23 0.91
C ASN A 562 -10.33 23.91 2.37
N LEU A 563 -11.58 24.00 2.80
CA LEU A 563 -11.96 23.75 4.19
C LEU A 563 -12.10 22.24 4.43
N MET A 564 -11.34 21.72 5.39
CA MET A 564 -11.38 20.32 5.81
C MET A 564 -12.60 20.06 6.70
N THR A 565 -13.80 20.10 6.11
CA THR A 565 -15.09 19.92 6.81
C THR A 565 -15.40 18.44 7.04
N TYR A 566 -14.44 17.73 7.62
CA TYR A 566 -14.47 16.34 8.07
C TYR A 566 -13.55 16.24 9.30
N ASP A 567 -13.46 15.06 9.91
CA ASP A 567 -12.73 14.85 11.16
C ASP A 567 -13.24 15.71 12.32
N PHE A 568 -14.53 16.04 12.30
CA PHE A 568 -15.16 16.75 13.39
C PHE A 568 -15.29 15.87 14.64
N HIS A 569 -15.59 14.59 14.44
CA HIS A 569 -15.65 13.60 15.49
C HIS A 569 -14.99 12.28 15.05
N GLY A 570 -14.28 11.66 15.99
CA GLY A 570 -13.57 10.40 15.79
C GLY A 570 -13.12 9.83 17.12
N ALA A 571 -12.28 8.80 17.10
CA ALA A 571 -11.81 8.13 18.30
C ALA A 571 -11.08 9.03 19.33
N PHE A 572 -10.69 10.24 18.94
CA PHE A 572 -10.15 11.29 19.81
C PHE A 572 -11.22 12.06 20.60
N SER A 573 -12.50 11.93 20.25
CA SER A 573 -13.63 12.51 20.98
C SER A 573 -13.94 11.71 22.25
N GLU A 574 -14.57 12.33 23.26
CA GLU A 574 -14.97 11.62 24.48
C GLU A 574 -16.14 10.64 24.25
N THR A 575 -17.04 10.98 23.33
CA THR A 575 -18.17 10.16 22.92
C THR A 575 -18.23 10.05 21.41
N THR A 576 -18.91 9.02 20.92
CA THR A 576 -19.13 8.81 19.49
C THR A 576 -19.88 9.99 18.87
N GLY A 577 -19.38 10.48 17.75
CA GLY A 577 -19.99 11.56 16.97
C GLY A 577 -19.90 11.30 15.48
N THR A 578 -20.40 12.24 14.70
CA THR A 578 -20.43 12.14 13.24
C THR A 578 -19.15 12.69 12.60
N ASN A 579 -18.55 11.98 11.64
CA ASN A 579 -17.27 12.39 11.06
C ASN A 579 -17.36 13.77 10.37
N ALA A 580 -18.41 13.94 9.56
CA ALA A 580 -18.54 15.13 8.71
C ALA A 580 -19.99 15.65 8.63
N PRO A 581 -20.64 15.99 9.76
CA PRO A 581 -22.00 16.52 9.82
C PRO A 581 -22.18 17.79 8.98
N ILE A 582 -23.28 17.90 8.22
CA ILE A 582 -23.65 19.18 7.57
C ILE A 582 -24.06 20.20 8.64
N TYR A 583 -24.77 19.75 9.67
CA TYR A 583 -25.29 20.56 10.76
C TYR A 583 -25.00 19.91 12.11
N PHE A 584 -24.90 20.74 13.15
CA PHE A 584 -24.68 20.32 14.52
C PHE A 584 -25.54 19.12 14.95
N GLN A 585 -24.87 18.09 15.47
CA GLN A 585 -25.51 16.83 15.91
C GLN A 585 -26.39 16.99 17.16
N GLY A 586 -26.34 18.13 17.85
CA GLY A 586 -27.22 18.44 19.00
C GLY A 586 -26.57 18.23 20.38
N TRP A 587 -25.32 17.76 20.43
CA TRP A 587 -24.49 17.66 21.63
C TRP A 587 -23.01 17.84 21.26
N GLY A 588 -22.19 18.11 22.27
CA GLY A 588 -20.79 18.49 22.08
C GLY A 588 -20.66 19.96 21.70
N GLU A 589 -19.60 20.29 20.98
CA GLU A 589 -19.31 21.65 20.51
C GLU A 589 -20.07 21.93 19.20
N ASP A 590 -20.76 23.06 19.12
CA ASP A 590 -21.66 23.43 18.00
C ASP A 590 -20.94 24.03 16.78
N ASP A 591 -19.63 24.20 16.86
CA ASP A 591 -18.78 24.66 15.76
C ASP A 591 -18.23 23.54 14.87
N PHE A 592 -18.40 22.27 15.27
CA PHE A 592 -17.81 21.10 14.60
C PHE A 592 -18.79 20.48 13.58
N ASP A 593 -19.22 21.30 12.63
CA ASP A 593 -19.99 20.89 11.46
C ASP A 593 -19.68 21.75 10.22
N VAL A 594 -20.07 21.28 9.03
CA VAL A 594 -19.81 21.95 7.75
C VAL A 594 -20.38 23.37 7.77
N HIS A 595 -21.60 23.57 8.27
CA HIS A 595 -22.26 24.87 8.22
C HIS A 595 -21.60 25.88 9.14
N SER A 596 -21.34 25.51 10.39
CA SER A 596 -20.64 26.38 11.34
C SER A 596 -19.23 26.71 10.84
N CYS A 597 -18.49 25.76 10.26
CA CYS A 597 -17.18 26.02 9.66
C CYS A 597 -17.27 27.08 8.54
N VAL A 598 -18.19 26.92 7.59
CA VAL A 598 -18.39 27.88 6.49
C VAL A 598 -18.77 29.26 7.01
N GLU A 599 -19.69 29.34 7.97
CA GLU A 599 -20.12 30.63 8.56
C GLU A 599 -18.98 31.30 9.35
N ASN A 600 -18.12 30.53 10.04
CA ASN A 600 -16.96 31.07 10.77
C ASN A 600 -15.95 31.74 9.83
N TRP A 601 -15.67 31.13 8.67
CA TRP A 601 -14.82 31.74 7.64
C TRP A 601 -15.48 32.96 6.98
N MET A 602 -16.78 32.87 6.67
CA MET A 602 -17.52 33.98 6.07
C MET A 602 -17.69 35.19 7.00
N ALA A 603 -17.91 34.96 8.29
CA ALA A 603 -18.01 36.01 9.31
C ALA A 603 -16.71 36.85 9.38
N SER A 604 -15.59 36.27 8.93
CA SER A 604 -14.28 36.90 8.85
C SER A 604 -13.98 37.55 7.50
N GLY A 605 -14.97 37.65 6.61
CA GLY A 605 -14.91 38.40 5.36
C GLY A 605 -14.53 37.57 4.12
N VAL A 606 -14.49 36.24 4.22
CA VAL A 606 -14.24 35.37 3.07
C VAL A 606 -15.48 35.30 2.17
N SER A 607 -15.28 35.48 0.86
CA SER A 607 -16.35 35.33 -0.11
C SER A 607 -16.72 33.85 -0.33
N ARG A 608 -18.02 33.58 -0.43
CA ARG A 608 -18.59 32.22 -0.56
C ARG A 608 -17.97 31.45 -1.73
N GLU A 609 -17.79 32.10 -2.87
CA GLU A 609 -17.26 31.52 -4.10
C GLU A 609 -15.81 31.06 -4.02
N LYS A 610 -15.06 31.44 -2.97
CA LYS A 610 -13.70 30.94 -2.73
C LYS A 610 -13.66 29.69 -1.86
N ILE A 611 -14.76 29.32 -1.19
CA ILE A 611 -14.78 28.25 -0.20
C ILE A 611 -15.11 26.92 -0.88
N ASN A 612 -14.21 25.95 -0.75
CA ASN A 612 -14.45 24.55 -1.09
C ASN A 612 -14.68 23.75 0.19
N ILE A 613 -15.72 22.93 0.25
CA ILE A 613 -16.03 22.08 1.42
C ILE A 613 -15.53 20.65 1.23
N GLY A 614 -15.24 19.96 2.32
CA GLY A 614 -14.74 18.59 2.33
C GLY A 614 -15.79 17.52 2.10
N LEU A 615 -15.44 16.53 1.27
CA LEU A 615 -16.15 15.29 1.00
C LEU A 615 -15.27 14.11 1.43
N PRO A 616 -15.51 13.53 2.61
CA PRO A 616 -14.71 12.40 3.10
C PRO A 616 -15.15 11.10 2.42
N PHE A 617 -14.26 10.47 1.66
CA PHE A 617 -14.47 9.14 1.06
C PHE A 617 -14.02 8.02 2.02
N TYR A 618 -14.21 8.24 3.32
CA TYR A 618 -13.82 7.37 4.42
C TYR A 618 -14.76 7.61 5.62
N GLY A 619 -14.61 6.80 6.67
CA GLY A 619 -15.31 6.96 7.93
C GLY A 619 -14.39 6.97 9.15
N ARG A 620 -14.92 7.48 10.26
CA ARG A 620 -14.31 7.42 11.59
C ARG A 620 -15.03 6.35 12.41
N SER A 621 -14.27 5.40 12.95
CA SER A 621 -14.83 4.27 13.70
C SER A 621 -14.67 4.41 15.23
N PHE A 622 -15.51 3.69 15.96
CA PHE A 622 -15.62 3.71 17.41
C PHE A 622 -15.86 2.30 17.96
N ALA A 623 -14.89 1.78 18.71
CA ALA A 623 -14.96 0.45 19.29
C ALA A 623 -16.03 0.36 20.40
N GLY A 624 -16.86 -0.69 20.34
CA GLY A 624 -17.82 -1.03 21.39
C GLY A 624 -19.11 -0.21 21.44
N ALA A 625 -19.24 0.82 20.59
CA ALA A 625 -20.45 1.63 20.49
C ALA A 625 -21.43 1.08 19.44
N THR A 626 -22.72 1.37 19.62
CA THR A 626 -23.81 0.99 18.69
C THR A 626 -24.70 2.17 18.30
N GLY A 627 -24.35 3.37 18.74
CA GLY A 627 -25.07 4.58 18.41
C GLY A 627 -24.27 5.82 18.77
N LEU A 628 -24.75 6.97 18.31
CA LEU A 628 -24.13 8.26 18.58
C LEU A 628 -24.29 8.68 20.05
N ASN A 629 -23.44 9.60 20.51
CA ASN A 629 -23.34 10.06 21.89
C ASN A 629 -23.15 8.95 22.94
N GLN A 630 -22.43 7.88 22.59
CA GLN A 630 -22.07 6.79 23.48
C GLN A 630 -20.58 6.83 23.85
N ALA A 631 -20.22 6.25 24.98
CA ALA A 631 -18.83 5.97 25.29
C ALA A 631 -18.28 4.89 24.35
N HIS A 632 -16.98 4.95 24.06
CA HIS A 632 -16.27 4.00 23.22
C HIS A 632 -14.87 3.74 23.80
N SER A 633 -14.18 2.73 23.29
CA SER A 633 -12.82 2.36 23.71
C SER A 633 -11.76 2.73 22.67
N GLY A 634 -11.93 3.87 22.00
CA GLY A 634 -11.08 4.32 20.89
C GLY A 634 -11.62 3.91 19.52
N ALA A 635 -10.74 3.86 18.51
CA ALA A 635 -11.07 3.44 17.15
C ALA A 635 -11.33 1.93 17.11
N ASP A 636 -12.21 1.48 16.23
CA ASP A 636 -12.49 0.06 16.05
C ASP A 636 -11.45 -0.62 15.16
N GLN A 637 -10.30 -0.89 15.77
CA GLN A 637 -9.18 -1.60 15.14
C GLN A 637 -9.48 -3.08 14.85
N ILE A 638 -10.56 -3.63 15.40
CA ILE A 638 -10.91 -5.04 15.18
C ILE A 638 -11.63 -5.19 13.84
N ALA A 639 -12.64 -4.36 13.59
CA ALA A 639 -13.35 -4.38 12.33
C ALA A 639 -12.58 -3.72 11.18
N TRP A 640 -11.74 -2.72 11.51
CA TRP A 640 -11.09 -1.85 10.52
C TRP A 640 -9.57 -1.79 10.68
N GLY A 641 -8.94 -2.87 11.14
CA GLY A 641 -7.50 -2.90 11.39
C GLY A 641 -6.64 -2.69 10.13
N ILE A 642 -7.15 -3.00 8.94
CA ILE A 642 -6.45 -2.73 7.67
C ILE A 642 -6.35 -1.23 7.36
N ASP A 643 -7.25 -0.42 7.92
CA ASP A 643 -7.33 1.03 7.71
C ASP A 643 -6.99 1.80 9.01
N ASP A 644 -6.28 1.17 9.94
CA ASP A 644 -5.95 1.73 11.25
C ASP A 644 -7.15 2.33 12.00
N GLY A 645 -8.33 1.72 11.87
CA GLY A 645 -9.56 2.19 12.52
C GLY A 645 -10.25 3.37 11.79
N THR A 646 -9.76 3.80 10.63
CA THR A 646 -10.34 4.89 9.83
C THR A 646 -10.68 4.36 8.42
N PRO A 647 -11.71 3.52 8.30
CA PRO A 647 -11.95 2.76 7.07
C PRO A 647 -12.31 3.63 5.87
N GLN A 648 -11.71 3.31 4.73
CA GLN A 648 -12.09 3.88 3.43
C GLN A 648 -13.50 3.44 3.04
N TYR A 649 -14.18 4.23 2.21
CA TYR A 649 -15.58 3.95 1.84
C TYR A 649 -15.76 2.57 1.19
N PHE A 650 -14.82 2.11 0.36
CA PHE A 650 -14.88 0.76 -0.22
C PHE A 650 -14.89 -0.36 0.84
N ASN A 651 -14.13 -0.21 1.93
CA ASN A 651 -14.11 -1.18 3.04
C ASN A 651 -15.39 -1.08 3.86
N ILE A 652 -15.91 0.14 4.07
CA ILE A 652 -17.19 0.33 4.73
C ILE A 652 -18.30 -0.42 4.00
N VAL A 653 -18.42 -0.21 2.68
CA VAL A 653 -19.42 -0.86 1.82
C VAL A 653 -19.35 -2.39 1.93
N ALA A 654 -18.14 -2.96 1.98
CA ALA A 654 -17.95 -4.40 2.13
C ALA A 654 -18.50 -4.95 3.46
N GLN A 655 -18.52 -4.14 4.52
CA GLN A 655 -19.02 -4.54 5.84
C GLN A 655 -20.50 -4.21 6.07
N LEU A 656 -21.09 -3.28 5.32
CA LEU A 656 -22.50 -2.87 5.50
C LEU A 656 -23.51 -4.03 5.56
N PRO A 657 -23.37 -5.14 4.80
CA PRO A 657 -24.29 -6.29 4.93
C PRO A 657 -24.34 -6.92 6.33
N TYR A 658 -23.32 -6.70 7.17
CA TYR A 658 -23.21 -7.22 8.53
C TYR A 658 -23.53 -6.17 9.60
N MET A 659 -23.90 -4.95 9.19
CA MET A 659 -24.09 -3.81 10.07
C MET A 659 -25.52 -3.27 9.99
N THR A 660 -26.01 -2.73 11.11
CA THR A 660 -27.23 -1.94 11.12
C THR A 660 -26.90 -0.52 10.68
N SER A 661 -27.33 -0.16 9.47
CA SER A 661 -27.14 1.17 8.87
C SER A 661 -28.24 2.14 9.29
N VAL A 662 -27.85 3.32 9.80
CA VAL A 662 -28.75 4.38 10.25
C VAL A 662 -28.41 5.70 9.57
N TRP A 663 -29.38 6.25 8.83
CA TRP A 663 -29.32 7.61 8.35
C TRP A 663 -29.67 8.58 9.48
N ASP A 664 -28.77 9.49 9.82
CA ASP A 664 -29.04 10.55 10.79
C ASP A 664 -29.59 11.80 10.09
N LYS A 665 -30.89 12.06 10.29
CA LYS A 665 -31.58 13.23 9.73
C LYS A 665 -31.16 14.55 10.37
N THR A 666 -30.51 14.51 11.53
CA THR A 666 -30.05 15.73 12.22
C THR A 666 -28.82 16.29 11.51
N THR A 667 -27.83 15.43 11.28
CA THR A 667 -26.54 15.80 10.68
C THR A 667 -26.49 15.63 9.17
N TRP A 668 -27.45 14.92 8.59
CA TRP A 668 -27.46 14.50 7.18
C TRP A 668 -26.24 13.63 6.80
N THR A 669 -25.87 12.74 7.71
CA THR A 669 -24.78 11.78 7.52
C THR A 669 -25.25 10.35 7.77
N GLN A 670 -24.40 9.40 7.43
CA GLN A 670 -24.63 7.98 7.66
C GLN A 670 -23.77 7.52 8.85
N TYR A 671 -24.32 6.62 9.66
CA TYR A 671 -23.49 5.73 10.46
C TYR A 671 -24.00 4.29 10.35
N ALA A 672 -23.14 3.34 10.69
CA ALA A 672 -23.50 1.94 10.78
C ALA A 672 -22.82 1.32 12.00
N TYR A 673 -23.40 0.26 12.56
CA TYR A 673 -22.79 -0.44 13.68
C TYR A 673 -23.03 -1.95 13.65
N PHE A 674 -22.12 -2.72 14.26
CA PHE A 674 -22.35 -4.14 14.54
C PHE A 674 -23.20 -4.31 15.80
N GLU A 675 -24.12 -5.27 15.82
CA GLU A 675 -25.01 -5.54 16.96
C GLU A 675 -24.26 -5.82 18.27
N ASN A 676 -23.03 -6.36 18.19
CA ASN A 676 -22.15 -6.63 19.32
C ASN A 676 -21.19 -5.47 19.67
N GLY A 677 -21.33 -4.31 19.02
CA GLY A 677 -20.49 -3.12 19.21
C GLY A 677 -19.42 -2.95 18.14
N GLY A 678 -19.14 -1.69 17.80
CA GLY A 678 -18.30 -1.29 16.68
C GLY A 678 -19.12 -0.43 15.73
N LEU A 679 -18.93 0.89 15.78
CA LEU A 679 -19.67 1.89 15.00
C LEU A 679 -18.73 2.60 14.03
N VAL A 680 -19.20 2.92 12.83
CA VAL A 680 -18.51 3.80 11.88
C VAL A 680 -19.45 4.92 11.44
N SER A 681 -19.00 6.17 11.51
CA SER A 681 -19.66 7.32 10.88
C SER A 681 -18.94 7.67 9.59
N PHE A 682 -19.71 7.81 8.50
CA PHE A 682 -19.18 8.00 7.15
C PHE A 682 -20.20 8.74 6.28
N ASP A 683 -19.77 9.17 5.10
CA ASP A 683 -20.67 9.68 4.07
C ASP A 683 -20.95 8.61 3.02
N ASN A 684 -22.22 8.29 2.82
CA ASN A 684 -22.67 7.55 1.64
C ASN A 684 -23.08 8.49 0.51
N GLU A 685 -23.56 7.94 -0.59
CA GLU A 685 -23.97 8.66 -1.79
C GLU A 685 -25.01 9.75 -1.49
N ASN A 686 -25.94 9.47 -0.57
CA ASN A 686 -26.96 10.43 -0.15
C ASN A 686 -26.35 11.61 0.62
N ALA A 687 -25.42 11.33 1.55
CA ALA A 687 -24.72 12.37 2.32
C ALA A 687 -23.84 13.24 1.41
N ILE A 688 -23.07 12.62 0.50
CA ILE A 688 -22.27 13.35 -0.50
C ILE A 688 -23.17 14.21 -1.39
N CYS A 689 -24.27 13.66 -1.91
CA CYS A 689 -25.23 14.42 -2.71
C CYS A 689 -25.83 15.60 -1.93
N ALA A 690 -26.17 15.41 -0.65
CA ALA A 690 -26.68 16.47 0.21
C ALA A 690 -25.63 17.58 0.45
N LYS A 691 -24.35 17.24 0.61
CA LYS A 691 -23.26 18.23 0.69
C LYS A 691 -23.08 19.02 -0.60
N VAL A 692 -23.21 18.35 -1.75
CA VAL A 692 -23.19 19.02 -3.06
C VAL A 692 -24.37 19.97 -3.20
N GLN A 693 -25.56 19.55 -2.76
CA GLN A 693 -26.73 20.43 -2.71
C GLN A 693 -26.50 21.64 -1.79
N TYR A 694 -25.99 21.40 -0.58
CA TYR A 694 -25.66 22.45 0.38
C TYR A 694 -24.71 23.50 -0.22
N ALA A 695 -23.63 23.06 -0.88
CA ALA A 695 -22.68 23.97 -1.53
C ALA A 695 -23.30 24.77 -2.68
N ASN A 696 -24.21 24.17 -3.45
CA ASN A 696 -24.96 24.85 -4.49
C ASN A 696 -25.88 25.94 -3.91
N GLU A 697 -26.68 25.59 -2.90
CA GLU A 697 -27.62 26.51 -2.24
C GLU A 697 -26.91 27.68 -1.53
N ASN A 698 -25.71 27.42 -1.00
CA ASN A 698 -24.89 28.44 -0.33
C ASN A 698 -23.92 29.18 -1.26
N ASN A 699 -23.95 28.91 -2.58
CA ASN A 699 -23.09 29.52 -3.60
C ASN A 699 -21.58 29.37 -3.29
N LEU A 700 -21.16 28.21 -2.78
CA LEU A 700 -19.76 27.93 -2.44
C LEU A 700 -18.90 27.68 -3.70
N GLY A 701 -17.58 27.72 -3.60
CA GLY A 701 -16.64 27.50 -4.72
C GLY A 701 -16.66 26.07 -5.26
N GLY A 702 -16.82 25.08 -4.39
CA GLY A 702 -16.67 23.68 -4.80
C GLY A 702 -16.37 22.73 -3.65
N PHE A 703 -15.53 21.74 -3.94
CA PHE A 703 -15.29 20.58 -3.08
C PHE A 703 -13.82 20.17 -3.04
N ILE A 704 -13.37 19.73 -1.87
CA ILE A 704 -12.18 18.91 -1.74
C ILE A 704 -12.59 17.49 -1.33
N ILE A 705 -11.94 16.48 -1.89
CA ILE A 705 -12.19 15.07 -1.60
C ILE A 705 -10.96 14.50 -0.90
N TRP A 706 -11.17 13.94 0.29
CA TRP A 706 -10.15 13.17 1.02
C TRP A 706 -10.68 11.73 1.24
N GLU A 707 -10.06 10.68 0.71
CA GLU A 707 -9.10 10.70 -0.40
C GLU A 707 -9.69 10.06 -1.65
N LEU A 708 -9.16 10.45 -2.81
CA LEU A 708 -9.79 10.20 -4.10
C LEU A 708 -9.98 8.70 -4.42
N SER A 709 -9.09 7.83 -3.93
CA SER A 709 -9.22 6.38 -4.09
C SER A 709 -10.17 5.72 -3.10
N GLY A 710 -10.63 6.44 -2.07
CA GLY A 710 -11.44 5.90 -0.98
C GLY A 710 -12.79 5.34 -1.43
N ASP A 711 -13.31 5.79 -2.58
CA ASP A 711 -14.53 5.26 -3.20
C ASP A 711 -14.30 4.34 -4.40
N LEU A 712 -13.04 4.06 -4.78
CA LEU A 712 -12.76 3.23 -5.96
C LEU A 712 -13.14 1.76 -5.68
N MET A 713 -14.17 1.25 -6.33
CA MET A 713 -14.68 -0.10 -6.07
C MET A 713 -13.92 -1.19 -6.84
N ASP A 714 -14.26 -2.45 -6.57
CA ASP A 714 -13.62 -3.60 -7.23
C ASP A 714 -13.88 -3.69 -8.73
N ASP A 715 -14.97 -3.12 -9.20
CA ASP A 715 -15.31 -2.97 -10.62
C ASP A 715 -14.84 -1.63 -11.23
N LEU A 716 -14.03 -0.86 -10.49
CA LEU A 716 -13.55 0.48 -10.85
C LEU A 716 -14.64 1.56 -10.90
N SER A 717 -15.84 1.28 -10.40
CA SER A 717 -16.82 2.34 -10.15
C SER A 717 -16.37 3.26 -9.00
N THR A 718 -16.85 4.51 -9.02
CA THR A 718 -16.53 5.56 -8.02
C THR A 718 -17.84 6.22 -7.58
N PRO A 719 -18.68 5.54 -6.78
CA PRO A 719 -20.07 5.94 -6.52
C PRO A 719 -20.18 7.33 -5.86
N LEU A 720 -19.23 7.73 -5.01
CA LEU A 720 -19.26 9.03 -4.35
C LEU A 720 -18.84 10.16 -5.31
N LEU A 721 -17.84 9.93 -6.14
CA LEU A 721 -17.44 10.86 -7.20
C LEU A 721 -18.52 10.98 -8.30
N ASP A 722 -19.19 9.87 -8.61
CA ASP A 722 -20.28 9.80 -9.59
C ASP A 722 -21.51 10.58 -9.16
N VAL A 723 -21.94 10.41 -7.90
CA VAL A 723 -23.08 11.18 -7.38
C VAL A 723 -22.75 12.68 -7.27
N THR A 724 -21.49 13.01 -6.97
CA THR A 724 -21.00 14.40 -6.97
C THR A 724 -21.20 15.05 -8.33
N ASN A 725 -20.68 14.42 -9.38
CA ASN A 725 -20.83 14.89 -10.76
C ASN A 725 -22.29 14.87 -11.23
N THR A 726 -23.06 13.86 -10.85
CA THR A 726 -24.48 13.74 -11.21
C THR A 726 -25.30 14.90 -10.66
N LYS A 727 -25.13 15.23 -9.38
CA LYS A 727 -25.85 16.34 -8.74
C LYS A 727 -25.43 17.70 -9.29
N LEU A 728 -24.17 17.89 -9.66
CA LEU A 728 -23.70 19.13 -10.27
C LEU A 728 -24.23 19.33 -11.70
N ASN A 729 -24.24 18.26 -12.50
CA ASN A 729 -24.76 18.30 -13.87
C ASN A 729 -26.30 18.34 -13.93
N ASN A 730 -26.96 17.84 -12.90
CA ASN A 730 -28.41 17.88 -12.74
C ASN A 730 -28.77 18.37 -11.33
N PRO A 731 -28.88 19.70 -11.11
CA PRO A 731 -29.23 20.26 -9.81
C PRO A 731 -30.55 19.75 -9.21
N ASP A 732 -31.48 19.31 -10.06
CA ASP A 732 -32.77 18.73 -9.67
C ASP A 732 -32.68 17.24 -9.31
N PHE A 733 -31.51 16.60 -9.46
CA PHE A 733 -31.28 15.23 -9.03
C PHE A 733 -31.63 15.07 -7.55
N ASN A 734 -32.54 14.15 -7.26
CA ASN A 734 -32.98 13.88 -5.90
C ASN A 734 -31.91 13.05 -5.19
N CYS A 735 -31.34 13.58 -4.10
CA CYS A 735 -30.36 12.91 -3.26
C CYS A 735 -30.92 11.74 -2.42
N GLY A 736 -32.17 11.36 -2.67
CA GLY A 736 -32.88 10.34 -1.90
C GLY A 736 -33.57 10.93 -0.67
N GLU A 737 -34.63 10.26 -0.22
CA GLU A 737 -35.21 10.50 1.11
C GLU A 737 -34.48 9.61 2.14
N PRO A 738 -34.18 10.14 3.33
CA PRO A 738 -33.65 9.40 4.47
C PRO A 738 -34.32 8.06 4.80
N GLY A 739 -33.62 6.97 4.47
CA GLY A 739 -33.83 5.63 5.00
C GLY A 739 -34.86 4.78 4.25
N ILE A 740 -34.39 3.92 3.34
CA ILE A 740 -34.68 2.48 3.23
C ILE A 740 -33.50 1.88 2.45
N TYR A 741 -32.60 1.16 3.13
CA TYR A 741 -32.00 -0.01 2.49
C TYR A 741 -33.04 -1.13 2.62
N PRO A 742 -33.48 -1.80 1.55
CA PRO A 742 -34.28 -3.01 1.71
C PRO A 742 -33.44 -4.02 2.49
N ALA A 743 -34.02 -4.68 3.48
CA ALA A 743 -33.38 -5.66 4.37
C ALA A 743 -32.97 -6.98 3.64
N ASP A 744 -32.83 -6.91 2.32
CA ASP A 744 -32.90 -8.04 1.40
C ASP A 744 -31.80 -7.97 0.33
N GLY A 745 -30.95 -6.94 0.30
CA GLY A 745 -29.92 -6.80 -0.73
C GLY A 745 -30.46 -6.68 -2.17
N GLY A 746 -31.68 -6.17 -2.35
CA GLY A 746 -32.25 -5.95 -3.67
C GLY A 746 -31.54 -4.81 -4.41
N ASP A 747 -31.18 -5.06 -5.67
CA ASP A 747 -30.47 -4.15 -6.57
C ASP A 747 -30.90 -2.68 -6.41
N LEU A 748 -29.90 -1.79 -6.29
CA LEU A 748 -30.06 -0.38 -6.59
C LEU A 748 -30.68 -0.26 -8.00
N PRO A 749 -31.61 0.68 -8.26
CA PRO A 749 -32.07 0.94 -9.62
C PRO A 749 -30.83 1.23 -10.47
N SER A 750 -30.57 0.35 -11.44
CA SER A 750 -29.41 0.44 -12.31
C SER A 750 -29.31 1.85 -12.88
N VAL A 751 -28.34 2.65 -12.42
CA VAL A 751 -28.01 3.91 -13.08
C VAL A 751 -27.34 3.52 -14.38
N ILE A 752 -27.99 3.94 -15.46
CA ILE A 752 -28.01 3.28 -16.77
C ILE A 752 -26.69 3.46 -17.55
N GLN A 753 -26.29 2.36 -18.20
CA GLN A 753 -25.35 2.27 -19.32
C GLN A 753 -25.45 3.45 -20.30
N ALA A 754 -24.30 3.92 -20.78
CA ALA A 754 -24.19 5.01 -21.76
C ALA A 754 -25.12 4.84 -22.99
N PRO A 755 -25.73 5.93 -23.51
CA PRO A 755 -26.73 5.84 -24.57
C PRO A 755 -26.08 5.57 -25.94
N VAL A 756 -26.43 4.44 -26.55
CA VAL A 756 -26.29 4.22 -28.00
C VAL A 756 -27.45 4.90 -28.71
N SER A 757 -27.12 5.76 -29.67
CA SER A 757 -28.06 6.58 -30.43
C SER A 757 -28.82 5.77 -31.50
N SER A 758 -30.13 6.02 -31.66
CA SER A 758 -30.88 6.12 -32.93
C SER A 758 -32.39 6.38 -32.72
N PRO A 759 -33.12 6.98 -33.69
CA PRO A 759 -34.29 7.82 -33.42
C PRO A 759 -35.66 7.18 -33.73
N GLY A 760 -36.72 7.66 -33.06
CA GLY A 760 -38.04 7.81 -33.70
C GLY A 760 -39.29 7.46 -32.89
N SER A 761 -40.08 8.52 -32.61
CA SER A 761 -41.55 8.59 -32.48
C SER A 761 -42.30 8.02 -31.27
N SER A 762 -42.86 8.98 -30.50
CA SER A 762 -44.03 8.93 -29.60
C SER A 762 -45.37 8.85 -30.38
N PRO A 763 -46.57 8.86 -29.73
CA PRO A 763 -46.98 8.39 -28.39
C PRO A 763 -48.34 7.63 -28.38
N THR A 764 -48.70 6.94 -27.28
CA THR A 764 -49.87 7.25 -26.40
C THR A 764 -50.26 6.08 -25.47
N PRO A 765 -50.85 6.36 -24.29
CA PRO A 765 -51.02 5.42 -23.19
C PRO A 765 -52.46 4.91 -23.04
N ASP A 766 -52.64 3.72 -22.46
CA ASP A 766 -53.88 3.48 -21.71
C ASP A 766 -53.73 2.48 -20.55
N THR A 767 -54.36 2.87 -19.46
CA THR A 767 -54.51 2.23 -18.15
C THR A 767 -55.36 0.97 -18.20
N SER A 768 -55.02 -0.06 -17.41
CA SER A 768 -55.93 -0.66 -16.40
C SER A 768 -55.35 -1.93 -15.76
N THR A 769 -55.57 -2.01 -14.46
CA THR A 769 -55.36 -3.13 -13.55
C THR A 769 -56.38 -4.24 -13.76
N SER A 770 -55.97 -5.50 -13.70
CA SER A 770 -56.79 -6.65 -13.24
C SER A 770 -55.92 -7.87 -12.99
N SER A 771 -56.01 -8.39 -11.78
CA SER A 771 -55.55 -9.71 -11.36
C SER A 771 -56.30 -10.83 -12.10
N VAL A 772 -55.66 -12.00 -12.27
CA VAL A 772 -56.19 -13.35 -11.97
C VAL A 772 -55.20 -14.43 -12.47
N SER A 773 -55.13 -15.46 -11.65
CA SER A 773 -54.32 -16.68 -11.56
C SER A 773 -54.11 -17.56 -12.81
N PHE A 774 -52.95 -18.25 -12.80
CA PHE A 774 -52.50 -19.36 -13.66
C PHE A 774 -53.43 -20.59 -13.67
N PRO A 775 -53.38 -21.40 -14.74
CA PRO A 775 -52.73 -22.71 -14.59
C PRO A 775 -51.82 -23.12 -15.76
N SER A 776 -50.84 -23.93 -15.40
CA SER A 776 -49.73 -24.47 -16.18
C SER A 776 -50.11 -25.58 -17.16
N THR A 777 -49.42 -25.64 -18.31
CA THR A 777 -49.10 -26.90 -19.00
C THR A 777 -47.95 -26.69 -19.99
N SER A 778 -46.98 -27.60 -19.92
CA SER A 778 -45.70 -27.63 -20.62
C SER A 778 -45.84 -28.06 -22.09
N THR A 779 -45.01 -27.48 -22.97
CA THR A 779 -44.39 -28.18 -24.11
C THR A 779 -43.15 -27.40 -24.57
N SER A 780 -42.06 -28.13 -24.73
CA SER A 780 -40.72 -27.73 -25.15
C SER A 780 -40.65 -27.39 -26.64
N GLU A 781 -39.89 -26.36 -27.00
CA GLU A 781 -39.25 -26.24 -28.32
C GLU A 781 -37.93 -25.43 -28.22
N SER A 782 -36.97 -25.82 -29.04
CA SER A 782 -35.53 -25.68 -28.88
C SER A 782 -34.88 -24.64 -29.81
N SER A 783 -33.68 -24.19 -29.39
CA SER A 783 -32.53 -23.64 -30.17
C SER A 783 -32.45 -22.12 -30.37
N PRO A 784 -31.26 -21.54 -30.71
CA PRO A 784 -29.87 -21.88 -30.33
C PRO A 784 -29.00 -20.61 -30.03
N ASP A 785 -28.32 -20.53 -28.87
CA ASP A 785 -27.04 -19.80 -28.78
C ASP A 785 -26.27 -20.12 -27.49
N GLY A 786 -25.15 -20.82 -27.62
CA GLY A 786 -23.85 -20.32 -27.18
C GLY A 786 -23.44 -20.14 -25.71
N SER A 787 -24.28 -20.27 -24.69
CA SER A 787 -23.80 -20.27 -23.29
C SER A 787 -24.47 -21.36 -22.44
N GLU A 788 -23.73 -22.43 -22.13
CA GLU A 788 -24.21 -23.48 -21.23
C GLU A 788 -24.25 -22.94 -19.80
N SER A 789 -25.40 -22.42 -19.39
CA SER A 789 -25.71 -22.14 -17.98
C SER A 789 -26.25 -23.43 -17.34
N ALA A 790 -25.59 -23.86 -16.25
CA ALA A 790 -25.88 -25.13 -15.57
C ALA A 790 -27.05 -24.96 -14.59
N TYR A 791 -28.27 -25.28 -15.02
CA TYR A 791 -29.46 -25.27 -14.19
C TYR A 791 -29.73 -26.66 -13.56
N LEU A 792 -29.98 -26.71 -12.24
CA LEU A 792 -30.35 -27.88 -11.45
C LEU A 792 -31.84 -27.83 -11.09
N GLN A 793 -32.55 -28.96 -11.10
CA GLN A 793 -33.90 -29.04 -10.53
C GLN A 793 -33.84 -29.66 -9.14
N CYS A 794 -34.22 -28.89 -8.11
CA CYS A 794 -34.27 -29.37 -6.73
C CYS A 794 -35.54 -28.85 -6.03
N GLY A 795 -36.14 -29.69 -5.18
CA GLY A 795 -37.42 -29.44 -4.50
C GLY A 795 -38.67 -29.83 -5.31
N GLY A 796 -39.67 -30.35 -4.60
CA GLY A 796 -40.95 -30.80 -5.18
C GLY A 796 -41.86 -29.65 -5.62
N ALA A 797 -41.54 -28.97 -6.73
CA ALA A 797 -42.46 -28.27 -7.65
C ALA A 797 -41.66 -27.41 -8.66
N GLY A 798 -40.81 -28.03 -9.50
CA GLY A 798 -40.29 -27.38 -10.71
C GLY A 798 -39.35 -26.18 -10.52
N SER A 799 -38.81 -25.97 -9.32
CA SER A 799 -37.77 -24.98 -9.04
C SER A 799 -36.48 -25.35 -9.77
N THR A 800 -35.98 -24.45 -10.62
CA THR A 800 -34.67 -24.54 -11.27
C THR A 800 -33.68 -23.60 -10.58
N PHE A 801 -32.58 -24.13 -10.10
CA PHE A 801 -31.47 -23.45 -9.46
C PHE A 801 -30.32 -23.30 -10.47
N ASN A 802 -29.91 -22.08 -10.79
CA ASN A 802 -28.75 -21.84 -11.64
C ASN A 802 -27.49 -21.80 -10.79
N VAL A 803 -26.53 -22.70 -11.06
CA VAL A 803 -25.26 -22.73 -10.31
C VAL A 803 -24.43 -21.46 -10.57
N ALA A 804 -24.63 -20.79 -11.71
CA ALA A 804 -23.95 -19.53 -12.03
C ALA A 804 -24.52 -18.31 -11.28
N ASP A 805 -25.75 -18.39 -10.75
CA ASP A 805 -26.39 -17.29 -10.00
C ASP A 805 -26.14 -17.40 -8.49
N SER A 806 -25.51 -18.47 -8.00
CA SER A 806 -25.17 -18.59 -6.58
C SER A 806 -23.89 -17.82 -6.26
N LYS A 807 -24.01 -16.50 -6.09
CA LYS A 807 -23.06 -15.76 -5.26
C LYS A 807 -23.30 -16.18 -3.80
N SER A 808 -22.45 -17.06 -3.29
CA SER A 808 -22.46 -17.65 -1.94
C SER A 808 -23.52 -18.74 -1.66
N LEU A 809 -23.17 -20.00 -1.94
CA LEU A 809 -23.45 -21.05 -0.97
C LEU A 809 -22.15 -21.30 -0.20
N ASP A 810 -21.93 -20.52 0.86
CA ASP A 810 -20.84 -20.78 1.79
C ASP A 810 -21.34 -21.79 2.84
N LEU A 811 -21.24 -23.06 2.51
CA LEU A 811 -21.55 -24.15 3.43
C LEU A 811 -20.28 -24.49 4.22
N SER A 812 -20.14 -23.88 5.40
CA SER A 812 -19.10 -24.23 6.36
C SER A 812 -19.49 -25.51 7.12
N PHE A 813 -18.70 -26.57 6.96
CA PHE A 813 -18.81 -27.79 7.78
C PHE A 813 -17.51 -28.03 8.54
N GLY A 814 -17.60 -28.24 9.86
CA GLY A 814 -16.49 -28.74 10.66
C GLY A 814 -16.47 -30.28 10.65
N TYR A 815 -15.36 -30.88 10.26
CA TYR A 815 -15.15 -32.33 10.35
C TYR A 815 -13.77 -32.66 10.95
N GLU A 816 -13.70 -33.76 11.68
CA GLU A 816 -12.48 -34.27 12.29
C GLU A 816 -12.10 -35.60 11.60
N LEU A 817 -10.98 -35.61 10.88
CA LEU A 817 -10.55 -36.75 10.06
C LEU A 817 -9.68 -37.70 10.90
N HIS A 818 -10.30 -38.74 11.48
CA HIS A 818 -9.55 -39.79 12.16
C HIS A 818 -9.03 -40.82 11.16
N ARG A 819 -7.74 -40.74 10.83
CA ARG A 819 -7.09 -41.65 9.88
C ARG A 819 -6.97 -43.07 10.46
N GLN A 820 -7.56 -44.05 9.77
CA GLN A 820 -7.17 -45.46 9.98
C GLN A 820 -5.80 -45.70 9.31
N SER A 821 -4.90 -46.39 10.03
CA SER A 821 -3.53 -46.62 9.58
C SER A 821 -3.46 -47.23 8.18
N GLY A 822 -2.67 -46.61 7.29
CA GLY A 822 -2.38 -47.13 5.94
C GLY A 822 -3.16 -46.51 4.78
N VAL A 823 -4.16 -45.64 5.02
CA VAL A 823 -4.90 -44.96 3.93
C VAL A 823 -4.24 -43.60 3.60
N PRO A 824 -3.88 -43.30 2.35
CA PRO A 824 -3.32 -42.00 1.95
C PRO A 824 -4.28 -40.83 2.22
N LEU A 825 -3.74 -39.67 2.62
CA LEU A 825 -4.54 -38.47 2.93
C LEU A 825 -5.37 -38.00 1.73
N SER A 826 -4.84 -38.14 0.52
CA SER A 826 -5.57 -37.85 -0.73
C SER A 826 -6.79 -38.74 -0.92
N THR A 827 -6.69 -40.02 -0.56
CA THR A 827 -7.82 -40.96 -0.60
C THR A 827 -8.86 -40.60 0.45
N ALA A 828 -8.44 -40.28 1.68
CA ALA A 828 -9.34 -39.87 2.75
C ALA A 828 -10.06 -38.54 2.45
N LEU A 829 -9.36 -37.56 1.85
CA LEU A 829 -9.94 -36.31 1.38
C LEU A 829 -10.89 -36.51 0.21
N THR A 830 -10.59 -37.45 -0.68
CA THR A 830 -11.48 -37.79 -1.82
C THR A 830 -12.77 -38.43 -1.31
N GLU A 831 -12.67 -39.33 -0.34
CA GLU A 831 -13.80 -40.03 0.27
C GLU A 831 -14.68 -39.07 1.10
N LEU A 832 -14.04 -38.16 1.85
CA LEU A 832 -14.72 -37.09 2.57
C LEU A 832 -15.45 -36.13 1.60
N LYS A 833 -14.78 -35.68 0.53
CA LYS A 833 -15.39 -34.83 -0.50
C LYS A 833 -16.59 -35.50 -1.15
N SER A 834 -16.50 -36.80 -1.46
CA SER A 834 -17.63 -37.56 -2.01
C SER A 834 -18.80 -37.63 -1.03
N THR A 835 -18.52 -37.85 0.25
CA THR A 835 -19.55 -37.95 1.31
C THR A 835 -20.23 -36.61 1.58
N MET A 836 -19.47 -35.50 1.57
CA MET A 836 -20.01 -34.14 1.70
C MET A 836 -20.94 -33.80 0.53
N LEU A 837 -20.53 -34.12 -0.70
CA LEU A 837 -21.33 -33.86 -1.90
C LEU A 837 -22.62 -34.69 -1.94
N GLU A 838 -22.59 -35.93 -1.45
CA GLU A 838 -23.79 -36.75 -1.29
C GLU A 838 -24.74 -36.19 -0.21
N SER A 839 -24.20 -35.71 0.91
CA SER A 839 -24.99 -35.10 2.00
C SER A 839 -25.65 -33.77 1.58
N ILE A 840 -24.94 -32.94 0.81
CA ILE A 840 -25.49 -31.68 0.25
C ILE A 840 -26.60 -32.00 -0.77
N ALA A 841 -26.40 -33.01 -1.62
CA ALA A 841 -27.41 -33.43 -2.59
C ALA A 841 -28.66 -34.03 -1.92
N GLU A 842 -28.52 -34.75 -0.81
CA GLU A 842 -29.64 -35.23 0.01
C GLU A 842 -30.37 -34.09 0.73
N GLN A 843 -29.65 -33.12 1.32
CA GLN A 843 -30.28 -31.98 2.00
C GLN A 843 -31.06 -31.05 1.06
N LEU A 844 -30.70 -31.00 -0.21
CA LEU A 844 -31.39 -30.22 -1.23
C LEU A 844 -32.55 -30.98 -1.91
N ASP A 845 -32.81 -32.24 -1.52
CA ASP A 845 -33.88 -33.12 -2.04
C ASP A 845 -33.88 -33.23 -3.59
N CYS A 846 -32.67 -33.30 -4.17
CA CYS A 846 -32.47 -33.35 -5.62
C CYS A 846 -32.60 -34.82 -6.12
N ALA A 847 -33.83 -35.32 -6.28
CA ALA A 847 -34.05 -36.68 -6.72
C ALA A 847 -33.82 -36.89 -8.24
N GLY A 848 -32.76 -37.63 -8.58
CA GLY A 848 -32.79 -38.61 -9.68
C GLY A 848 -32.26 -38.17 -11.06
N THR A 849 -31.00 -38.50 -11.36
CA THR A 849 -30.60 -39.51 -12.35
C THR A 849 -29.07 -39.47 -12.51
N SER A 850 -28.44 -40.64 -12.38
CA SER A 850 -26.99 -40.86 -12.20
C SER A 850 -26.04 -40.32 -13.29
N SER A 851 -26.56 -39.69 -14.34
CA SER A 851 -25.80 -39.02 -15.40
C SER A 851 -25.64 -37.51 -15.17
N ALA A 852 -26.59 -36.86 -14.48
CA ALA A 852 -26.50 -35.44 -14.14
C ALA A 852 -25.50 -35.22 -13.00
N VAL A 853 -25.53 -36.07 -11.97
CA VAL A 853 -24.60 -36.06 -10.83
C VAL A 853 -23.13 -36.19 -11.26
N ARG A 854 -22.85 -36.98 -12.30
CA ARG A 854 -21.48 -37.13 -12.85
C ARG A 854 -20.97 -35.92 -13.63
N ARG A 855 -21.86 -35.10 -14.21
CA ARG A 855 -21.49 -33.82 -14.84
C ARG A 855 -21.41 -32.69 -13.82
N LEU A 856 -22.23 -32.72 -12.75
CA LEU A 856 -22.06 -31.84 -11.58
C LEU A 856 -20.67 -32.00 -10.96
N GLN A 857 -20.21 -33.24 -10.78
CA GLN A 857 -18.93 -33.52 -10.14
C GLN A 857 -17.73 -32.96 -10.91
N SER A 858 -17.79 -32.83 -12.26
CA SER A 858 -16.68 -32.24 -13.02
C SER A 858 -16.70 -30.71 -13.00
N ALA A 859 -17.88 -30.08 -13.05
CA ALA A 859 -18.00 -28.62 -13.06
C ALA A 859 -17.75 -28.00 -11.67
N ILE A 860 -18.13 -28.69 -10.60
CA ILE A 860 -17.83 -28.25 -9.21
C ILE A 860 -16.34 -28.42 -8.89
N LEU A 861 -15.66 -29.41 -9.49
CA LEU A 861 -14.21 -29.61 -9.30
C LEU A 861 -13.37 -28.45 -9.87
N GLU A 862 -13.83 -27.80 -10.94
CA GLU A 862 -13.14 -26.64 -11.54
C GLU A 862 -13.33 -25.35 -10.72
N ALA A 863 -14.45 -25.24 -9.99
CA ALA A 863 -14.75 -24.06 -9.16
C ALA A 863 -14.17 -24.12 -7.73
N SER A 864 -13.81 -25.31 -7.22
CA SER A 864 -13.46 -25.51 -5.80
C SER A 864 -11.97 -25.76 -5.51
N GLN A 865 -11.04 -25.43 -6.41
CA GLN A 865 -9.61 -25.61 -6.14
C GLN A 865 -9.01 -24.58 -5.16
N VAL A 866 -9.77 -23.55 -4.75
CA VAL A 866 -9.20 -22.37 -4.08
C VAL A 866 -9.27 -22.41 -2.55
N TYR A 867 -10.14 -23.22 -1.91
CA TYR A 867 -10.26 -23.17 -0.44
C TYR A 867 -10.55 -24.54 0.18
N VAL A 868 -9.49 -25.26 0.56
CA VAL A 868 -9.54 -26.24 1.66
C VAL A 868 -8.29 -26.04 2.52
N LYS A 869 -8.41 -25.29 3.62
CA LYS A 869 -7.40 -25.25 4.69
C LYS A 869 -7.64 -26.42 5.63
N ALA A 870 -6.69 -27.36 5.72
CA ALA A 870 -6.63 -28.29 6.84
C ALA A 870 -5.83 -27.63 7.96
N ILE A 871 -6.43 -27.51 9.15
CA ILE A 871 -5.73 -27.06 10.36
C ILE A 871 -5.58 -28.29 11.27
N GLU A 872 -4.35 -28.65 11.61
CA GLU A 872 -4.07 -29.66 12.63
C GLU A 872 -4.20 -29.01 14.02
N SER A 873 -5.01 -29.61 14.90
CA SER A 873 -5.13 -29.23 16.31
C SER A 873 -4.18 -30.07 17.16
N SER A 874 -3.47 -29.43 18.09
CA SER A 874 -2.45 -30.05 18.96
C SER A 874 -2.98 -30.52 20.33
N GLN A 875 -4.23 -30.97 20.42
CA GLN A 875 -4.80 -31.48 21.68
C GLN A 875 -4.73 -33.02 21.74
N PRO A 876 -4.02 -33.62 22.72
CA PRO A 876 -4.18 -35.03 23.02
C PRO A 876 -5.35 -35.22 24.02
N GLU A 877 -6.33 -36.02 23.59
CA GLU A 877 -7.45 -36.59 24.37
C GLU A 877 -8.79 -35.83 24.44
N LEU A 878 -9.84 -36.60 24.11
CA LEU A 878 -11.26 -36.25 24.14
C LEU A 878 -11.79 -36.03 25.57
N PRO A 879 -12.68 -35.05 25.82
CA PRO A 879 -13.68 -35.17 26.87
C PRO A 879 -14.75 -36.17 26.39
N GLN A 880 -14.84 -37.31 27.06
CA GLN A 880 -16.03 -38.16 26.97
C GLN A 880 -17.22 -37.41 27.57
N ASN A 881 -18.02 -36.79 26.71
CA ASN A 881 -19.48 -36.85 26.67
C ASN A 881 -20.00 -35.67 25.87
N GLY A 882 -20.87 -35.99 24.91
CA GLY A 882 -21.27 -35.09 23.85
C GLY A 882 -22.01 -33.84 24.32
N GLU A 883 -21.65 -32.74 23.68
CA GLU A 883 -22.53 -31.66 23.25
C GLU A 883 -21.74 -30.83 22.23
N PHE A 884 -21.99 -31.04 20.94
CA PHE A 884 -21.56 -30.13 19.89
C PHE A 884 -22.80 -29.63 19.16
N PHE A 885 -23.02 -28.32 19.21
CA PHE A 885 -23.38 -27.48 18.06
C PHE A 885 -23.25 -26.01 18.47
N ARG A 886 -22.21 -25.34 17.95
CA ARG A 886 -22.28 -23.99 17.38
C ARG A 886 -21.17 -23.82 16.36
#